data_AF-A0A550JBT9-F1
#
_entry.id   AF-A0A550JBT9-F1
#
_cell.length_a   1.000
_cell.length_b   1.000
_cell.length_c   1.000
_cell.angle_alpha   90.00
_cell.angle_beta   90.00
_cell.angle_gamma   90.00
#
_symmetry.space_group_name_H-M   'P 1'
#
loop_
_entity.id
_entity.type
_entity.pdbx_description
1 polymer ?
#
loop_
_entity_poly.entity_id
_entity_poly.type
_entity_poly.pdbx_seq_one_letter_code
_entity_poly.pdbx_strand_id
1 'polypeptide(L)'
;MLAVIDFGFDPDEPMAGPYLNDLHEQSAAADELLEMFVDLVNRNPAWLKAMYERYRKVRERIDGRPYKGKPFPRPETVVRAATPPPEIEDEAMAGFFDLLKSSVRGRPAGPRKKTEKGRQLGLFEPQPAVPAGMSEFVDRYQQVQKDENFTVHRDVQTELRRYLLDHEQAGDELAILLPRLVPQGPKDEERFDAALRLLFDALEILRVELERRRPDAERRMAQWQEALARQVFVAGVDDQLCSAVTHMLLQARVEILPVVHAASTERMFAEGKETAARFDVSPEEAMKGLFQSFTEMNLDSPFELFDAFLQVMAVGDAEVQVALCGAMFGAENPMIREAAALMLFHPRIEVREGVALLLASIAGHRFTPEALRRLIIARNWFPETLRGHIDQAITNARKARVECAAIPKHATLTVHASAVDGAGAQSFQVIVPSGKGFVSCSMLLKVGVGVADAFLIPLENKRERKKFLAMLGREAGGIESSAAYLDARLCQALADGSRQGNVPSHWLVAIAERLGRDQWKAVAFDPCRELAVLRSELKEKDLADQVRHKALEASFDWPATEIFAHSWFEDDNDIDREIAKIWGKKKNRQDPELLIDALLDGVFKKRRGQWLVRLVLTTLWLKSVSKPPVPWPRMFYVAEALADEKVSLREIPLMVSVASATLGAHMARMADSG
;
A
#
# COMPACT_ATOMS: atom_id res chain seq x y z
N MET A 1 -1.97 -11.78 19.44
CA MET A 1 -2.38 -11.92 20.86
C MET A 1 -3.38 -10.82 21.16
N LEU A 2 -4.66 -11.13 21.15
CA LEU A 2 -5.72 -10.15 21.43
C LEU A 2 -6.55 -10.70 22.60
N ALA A 3 -6.74 -9.89 23.63
CA ALA A 3 -7.71 -10.12 24.69
C ALA A 3 -8.56 -8.87 24.80
N VAL A 4 -9.87 -9.00 24.63
CA VAL A 4 -10.81 -7.90 24.81
C VAL A 4 -11.37 -8.00 26.23
N ILE A 5 -10.88 -7.13 27.11
CA ILE A 5 -11.23 -7.12 28.53
C ILE A 5 -12.18 -5.95 28.79
N ASP A 6 -13.39 -6.26 29.26
CA ASP A 6 -14.32 -5.25 29.73
C ASP A 6 -13.99 -4.90 31.18
N PHE A 7 -13.75 -3.61 31.42
CA PHE A 7 -13.35 -3.10 32.74
C PHE A 7 -14.10 -1.82 33.08
N GLY A 8 -15.10 -1.95 33.96
CA GLY A 8 -15.90 -0.86 34.48
C GLY A 8 -15.26 -0.16 35.68
N PHE A 9 -15.28 1.17 35.66
CA PHE A 9 -14.77 1.97 36.79
C PHE A 9 -15.80 2.17 37.90
N ASP A 10 -17.09 1.97 37.63
CA ASP A 10 -18.16 2.05 38.62
C ASP A 10 -18.37 0.68 39.27
N PRO A 11 -18.03 0.50 40.57
CA PRO A 11 -18.16 -0.79 41.24
C PRO A 11 -19.62 -1.23 41.45
N ASP A 12 -20.59 -0.32 41.31
CA ASP A 12 -22.02 -0.62 41.46
C ASP A 12 -22.69 -0.98 40.12
N GLU A 13 -21.96 -0.90 38.99
CA GLU A 13 -22.49 -1.33 37.70
C GLU A 13 -22.45 -2.86 37.58
N PRO A 14 -23.52 -3.50 37.08
CA PRO A 14 -23.56 -4.95 36.90
C PRO A 14 -22.45 -5.47 35.96
N MET A 15 -21.87 -4.58 35.15
CA MET A 15 -20.78 -4.84 34.21
C MET A 15 -19.40 -4.41 34.72
N ALA A 16 -19.23 -4.20 36.03
CA ALA A 16 -18.02 -3.56 36.60
C ALA A 16 -16.69 -4.24 36.25
N GLY A 17 -16.68 -5.56 36.02
CA GLY A 17 -15.48 -6.32 35.62
C GLY A 17 -14.25 -6.12 36.53
N PRO A 18 -13.07 -6.64 36.14
CA PRO A 18 -12.71 -7.06 34.78
C PRO A 18 -13.10 -8.49 34.39
N TYR A 19 -13.55 -8.69 33.15
CA TYR A 19 -13.82 -9.99 32.54
C TYR A 19 -13.53 -9.98 31.03
N LEU A 20 -13.35 -11.16 30.42
CA LEU A 20 -13.23 -11.28 28.96
C LEU A 20 -14.59 -11.05 28.31
N ASN A 21 -14.64 -10.14 27.34
CA ASN A 21 -15.86 -9.84 26.59
C ASN A 21 -16.22 -11.04 25.70
N ASP A 22 -17.37 -11.65 25.95
CA ASP A 22 -17.87 -12.85 25.26
C ASP A 22 -18.43 -12.56 23.86
N LEU A 23 -18.64 -11.29 23.52
CA LEU A 23 -19.05 -10.84 22.17
C LEU A 23 -17.87 -10.70 21.21
N HIS A 24 -16.64 -10.91 21.69
CA HIS A 24 -15.43 -10.83 20.88
C HIS A 24 -14.66 -12.15 20.89
N GLU A 25 -14.08 -12.52 19.75
CA GLU A 25 -13.20 -13.66 19.66
C GLU A 25 -11.94 -13.43 20.52
N GLN A 26 -11.71 -14.32 21.47
CA GLN A 26 -10.60 -14.25 22.42
C GLN A 26 -9.46 -15.15 21.96
N SER A 27 -8.21 -14.67 22.06
CA SER A 27 -7.07 -15.53 21.76
C SER A 27 -6.91 -16.63 22.81
N ALA A 28 -6.21 -17.72 22.47
CA ALA A 28 -5.91 -18.81 23.40
C ALA A 28 -5.16 -18.39 24.68
N ALA A 29 -4.53 -17.20 24.67
CA ALA A 29 -3.84 -16.62 25.83
C ALA A 29 -4.68 -15.58 26.58
N ALA A 30 -5.98 -15.44 26.28
CA ALA A 30 -6.80 -14.35 26.82
C ALA A 30 -6.98 -14.41 28.34
N ASP A 31 -7.09 -15.61 28.92
CA ASP A 31 -7.17 -15.78 30.38
C ASP A 31 -5.89 -15.31 31.08
N GLU A 32 -4.73 -15.69 30.55
CA GLU A 32 -3.43 -15.24 31.07
C GLU A 32 -3.28 -13.71 30.97
N LEU A 33 -3.77 -13.12 29.86
CA LEU A 33 -3.77 -11.67 29.66
C LEU A 33 -4.74 -10.94 30.60
N LEU A 34 -5.90 -11.53 30.92
CA LEU A 34 -6.83 -11.01 31.91
C LEU A 34 -6.21 -11.04 33.32
N GLU A 35 -5.53 -12.13 33.69
CA GLU A 35 -4.80 -12.22 34.96
C GLU A 35 -3.69 -11.18 35.04
N MET A 36 -2.88 -11.03 33.98
CA MET A 36 -1.84 -10.00 33.90
C MET A 36 -2.42 -8.59 34.01
N PHE A 37 -3.58 -8.33 33.39
CA PHE A 37 -4.27 -7.06 33.48
C PHE A 37 -4.75 -6.78 34.91
N VAL A 38 -5.38 -7.75 35.57
CA VAL A 38 -5.80 -7.65 36.98
C VAL A 38 -4.61 -7.35 37.88
N ASP A 39 -3.50 -8.05 37.69
CA ASP A 39 -2.26 -7.83 38.44
C ASP A 39 -1.68 -6.44 38.22
N LEU A 40 -1.68 -5.94 36.98
CA LEU A 40 -1.22 -4.59 36.65
C LEU A 40 -2.06 -3.52 37.36
N VAL A 41 -3.39 -3.66 37.33
CA VAL A 41 -4.32 -2.73 37.97
C VAL A 41 -4.10 -2.70 39.49
N ASN A 42 -3.93 -3.86 40.11
CA ASN A 42 -3.76 -3.98 41.56
C ASN A 42 -2.38 -3.52 42.04
N ARG A 43 -1.32 -3.77 41.27
CA ARG A 43 0.06 -3.39 41.63
C ARG A 43 0.37 -1.91 41.36
N ASN A 44 -0.43 -1.22 40.56
CA ASN A 44 -0.18 0.17 40.16
C ASN A 44 -1.37 1.10 40.44
N PRO A 45 -1.58 1.52 41.71
CA PRO A 45 -2.67 2.43 42.08
C PRO A 45 -2.59 3.81 41.38
N ALA A 46 -1.39 4.26 41.01
CA ALA A 46 -1.20 5.49 40.25
C ALA A 46 -1.76 5.37 38.82
N TRP A 47 -1.63 4.21 38.18
CA TRP A 47 -2.20 3.93 36.87
C TRP A 47 -3.73 3.94 36.91
N LEU A 48 -4.35 3.28 37.90
CA LEU A 48 -5.80 3.27 38.08
C LEU A 48 -6.35 4.68 38.38
N LYS A 49 -5.62 5.49 39.16
CA LYS A 49 -5.94 6.91 39.38
C LYS A 49 -5.98 7.70 38.08
N ALA A 50 -4.97 7.53 37.23
CA ALA A 50 -4.89 8.22 35.94
C ALA A 50 -6.04 7.83 35.01
N MET A 51 -6.48 6.57 35.07
CA MET A 51 -7.65 6.09 34.33
C MET A 51 -8.95 6.74 34.82
N TYR A 52 -9.18 6.85 36.13
CA TYR A 52 -10.32 7.58 36.69
C TYR A 52 -10.37 9.04 36.23
N GLU A 53 -9.24 9.73 36.23
CA GLU A 53 -9.14 11.12 35.78
C GLU A 53 -9.43 11.27 34.27
N ARG A 54 -8.92 10.34 33.45
CA ARG A 54 -9.21 10.30 32.00
C ARG A 54 -10.68 10.02 31.74
N TYR A 55 -11.29 9.08 32.44
CA TYR A 55 -12.71 8.77 32.31
C TYR A 55 -13.59 9.99 32.60
N ARG A 56 -13.31 10.74 33.69
CA ARG A 56 -14.02 11.99 33.99
C ARG A 56 -13.92 13.00 32.85
N LYS A 57 -12.71 13.23 32.31
CA LYS A 57 -12.50 14.16 31.20
C LYS A 57 -13.25 13.75 29.94
N VAL A 58 -13.31 12.45 29.64
CA VAL A 58 -14.07 11.92 28.49
C VAL A 58 -15.57 12.13 28.70
N ARG A 59 -16.11 11.78 29.87
CA ARG A 59 -17.52 12.01 30.19
C ARG A 59 -17.89 13.50 30.18
N GLU A 60 -17.04 14.36 30.71
CA GLU A 60 -17.25 15.81 30.67
C GLU A 60 -17.32 16.37 29.25
N ARG A 61 -16.46 15.84 28.36
CA ARG A 61 -16.43 16.21 26.95
C ARG A 61 -17.65 15.70 26.18
N ILE A 62 -18.10 14.48 26.46
CA ILE A 62 -19.27 13.87 25.81
C ILE A 62 -20.57 14.51 26.31
N ASP A 63 -20.71 14.66 27.62
CA ASP A 63 -21.94 15.15 28.25
C ASP A 63 -22.04 16.69 28.22
N GLY A 64 -20.97 17.38 27.83
CA GLY A 64 -20.91 18.85 27.75
C GLY A 64 -21.07 19.57 29.10
N ARG A 65 -20.86 18.85 30.21
CA ARG A 65 -21.05 19.32 31.59
C ARG A 65 -20.08 18.62 32.56
N PRO A 66 -19.75 19.21 33.72
CA PRO A 66 -18.89 18.56 34.72
C PRO A 66 -19.39 17.17 35.13
N TYR A 67 -18.48 16.24 35.39
CA TYR A 67 -18.83 14.87 35.77
C TYR A 67 -19.62 14.86 37.08
N LYS A 68 -20.81 14.28 37.08
CA LYS A 68 -21.72 14.19 38.25
C LYS A 68 -21.89 12.76 38.79
N GLY A 69 -21.11 11.79 38.31
CA GLY A 69 -21.19 10.42 38.83
C GLY A 69 -20.60 10.31 40.24
N LYS A 70 -20.84 9.16 40.89
CA LYS A 70 -20.28 8.86 42.22
C LYS A 70 -18.75 9.01 42.21
N PRO A 71 -18.14 9.45 43.32
CA PRO A 71 -16.69 9.49 43.42
C PRO A 71 -16.14 8.07 43.32
N PHE A 72 -15.18 7.87 42.42
CA PHE A 72 -14.47 6.61 42.31
C PHE A 72 -13.80 6.25 43.64
N PRO A 73 -13.79 4.96 44.01
CA PRO A 73 -13.07 4.50 45.19
C PRO A 73 -11.58 4.80 45.08
N ARG A 74 -10.90 4.93 46.21
CA ARG A 74 -9.45 5.20 46.21
C ARG A 74 -8.73 4.00 45.60
N PRO A 75 -7.83 4.19 44.62
CA PRO A 75 -7.11 3.10 43.97
C PRO A 75 -6.42 2.15 44.95
N GLU A 76 -5.89 2.66 46.07
CA GLU A 76 -5.20 1.88 47.10
C GLU A 76 -6.15 1.02 47.96
N THR A 77 -7.46 1.25 47.87
CA THR A 77 -8.49 0.55 48.64
C THR A 77 -9.28 -0.46 47.83
N VAL A 78 -8.96 -0.63 46.54
CA VAL A 78 -9.70 -1.50 45.62
C VAL A 78 -8.79 -2.61 45.14
N VAL A 79 -9.19 -3.85 45.41
CA VAL A 79 -8.59 -5.04 44.80
C VAL A 79 -9.56 -5.52 43.73
N ARG A 80 -9.09 -5.60 42.49
CA ARG A 80 -9.83 -6.18 41.36
C ARG A 80 -9.52 -7.66 41.28
N ALA A 81 -10.53 -8.45 40.91
CA ALA A 81 -10.38 -9.86 40.60
C ALA A 81 -11.04 -10.10 39.25
N ALA A 82 -10.50 -11.04 38.47
CA ALA A 82 -11.19 -11.52 37.28
C ALA A 82 -12.53 -12.12 37.69
N THR A 83 -13.61 -11.67 37.06
CA THR A 83 -14.95 -12.22 37.24
C THR A 83 -15.38 -12.91 35.96
N PRO A 84 -16.33 -13.88 36.00
CA PRO A 84 -17.01 -14.28 34.77
C PRO A 84 -17.82 -13.10 34.22
N PRO A 85 -18.12 -13.09 32.91
CA PRO A 85 -19.08 -12.14 32.34
C PRO A 85 -20.41 -12.27 33.11
N PRO A 86 -21.05 -11.15 33.49
CA PRO A 86 -22.34 -11.20 34.15
C PRO A 86 -23.38 -11.83 33.24
N GLU A 87 -24.16 -12.77 33.76
CA GLU A 87 -25.30 -13.37 33.04
C GLU A 87 -26.32 -12.25 32.75
N ILE A 88 -26.47 -11.90 31.49
CA ILE A 88 -27.42 -10.88 31.06
C ILE A 88 -28.82 -11.48 31.17
N GLU A 89 -29.51 -11.23 32.28
CA GLU A 89 -30.96 -11.43 32.32
C GLU A 89 -31.60 -10.52 31.26
N ASP A 90 -32.47 -11.08 30.41
CA ASP A 90 -33.09 -10.45 29.24
C ASP A 90 -33.73 -9.06 29.49
N GLU A 91 -33.97 -8.70 30.75
CA GLU A 91 -34.52 -7.41 31.17
C GLU A 91 -33.47 -6.26 31.17
N ALA A 92 -32.17 -6.54 31.35
CA ALA A 92 -31.11 -5.53 31.41
C ALA A 92 -30.72 -4.96 30.03
N MET A 93 -30.75 -5.80 28.99
CA MET A 93 -30.51 -5.40 27.60
C MET A 93 -31.61 -4.50 27.05
N ALA A 94 -32.86 -4.67 27.51
CA ALA A 94 -33.97 -3.80 27.14
C ALA A 94 -33.73 -2.35 27.63
N GLY A 95 -33.22 -2.19 28.87
CA GLY A 95 -32.90 -0.88 29.44
C GLY A 95 -31.76 -0.15 28.71
N PHE A 96 -30.73 -0.88 28.27
CA PHE A 96 -29.61 -0.32 27.50
C PHE A 96 -30.05 0.17 26.11
N PHE A 97 -30.87 -0.61 25.40
CA PHE A 97 -31.42 -0.19 24.11
C PHE A 97 -32.45 0.95 24.21
N ASP A 98 -33.18 1.06 25.31
CA ASP A 98 -34.09 2.19 25.56
C ASP A 98 -33.34 3.48 25.90
N LEU A 99 -32.16 3.40 26.51
CA LEU A 99 -31.26 4.55 26.73
C LEU A 99 -30.64 5.04 25.40
N LEU A 100 -30.30 4.13 24.50
CA LEU A 100 -29.86 4.43 23.12
C LEU A 100 -30.98 5.01 22.26
N LYS A 101 -32.22 4.51 22.38
CA LYS A 101 -33.39 5.00 21.63
C LYS A 101 -33.92 6.35 22.13
N SER A 102 -33.85 6.63 23.43
CA SER A 102 -34.25 7.93 24.00
C SER A 102 -33.29 9.09 23.65
N SER A 103 -32.09 8.76 23.17
CA SER A 103 -31.07 9.73 22.73
C SER A 103 -31.24 10.19 21.27
N VAL A 104 -32.17 9.60 20.50
CA VAL A 104 -32.40 9.91 19.08
C VAL A 104 -33.91 10.02 18.78
N ARG A 105 -34.43 11.25 18.87
CA ARG A 105 -35.70 11.78 18.30
C ARG A 105 -37.06 11.21 18.78
N GLY A 106 -37.91 12.15 19.24
CA GLY A 106 -39.28 12.40 18.75
C GLY A 106 -40.27 11.23 18.58
N ARG A 107 -41.14 11.08 19.59
CA ARG A 107 -42.52 10.55 19.65
C ARG A 107 -43.34 10.47 18.32
N PRO A 108 -44.42 9.63 18.23
CA PRO A 108 -44.42 8.17 18.04
C PRO A 108 -45.46 7.68 16.98
N ALA A 109 -45.45 6.39 16.64
CA ALA A 109 -46.68 5.62 16.31
C ALA A 109 -46.41 4.10 16.43
N GLY A 110 -47.15 3.41 17.30
CA GLY A 110 -47.18 1.93 17.36
C GLY A 110 -48.22 1.34 16.40
N PRO A 111 -48.68 0.09 16.59
CA PRO A 111 -48.01 -1.07 17.18
C PRO A 111 -47.94 -2.24 16.15
N ARG A 112 -46.95 -3.14 16.27
CA ARG A 112 -46.99 -4.45 15.59
C ARG A 112 -46.88 -5.60 16.60
N LYS A 113 -47.67 -6.63 16.30
CA LYS A 113 -47.97 -7.84 17.08
C LYS A 113 -46.80 -8.82 17.13
N LYS A 114 -46.79 -9.57 18.23
CA LYS A 114 -46.07 -10.82 18.56
C LYS A 114 -46.15 -11.90 17.48
N THR A 115 -45.07 -12.69 17.35
CA THR A 115 -44.96 -14.15 17.61
C THR A 115 -43.54 -14.61 17.21
N GLU A 116 -42.70 -15.12 18.15
CA GLU A 116 -42.44 -16.56 18.44
C GLU A 116 -41.91 -17.34 17.21
N LYS A 117 -40.89 -18.20 17.25
CA LYS A 117 -40.10 -18.86 18.30
C LYS A 117 -38.96 -19.62 17.60
N GLY A 118 -37.77 -19.63 18.20
CA GLY A 118 -36.95 -20.83 18.40
C GLY A 118 -36.18 -21.45 17.23
N ARG A 119 -34.84 -21.38 17.31
CA ARG A 119 -34.02 -22.60 17.32
C ARG A 119 -32.63 -22.33 17.92
N GLN A 120 -32.35 -23.05 19.01
CA GLN A 120 -31.01 -23.23 19.57
C GLN A 120 -30.07 -23.82 18.51
N LEU A 121 -28.82 -23.35 18.48
CA LEU A 121 -27.70 -24.00 17.81
C LEU A 121 -26.51 -24.03 18.77
N GLY A 122 -25.78 -25.14 18.70
CA GLY A 122 -24.97 -25.67 19.79
C GLY A 122 -23.64 -24.96 20.00
N LEU A 123 -23.15 -25.11 21.23
CA LEU A 123 -21.80 -24.82 21.68
C LEU A 123 -20.79 -25.56 20.79
N PHE A 124 -19.71 -24.86 20.41
CA PHE A 124 -18.62 -25.24 19.49
C PHE A 124 -18.95 -25.06 18.00
N GLU A 125 -18.64 -23.86 17.49
CA GLU A 125 -18.41 -23.69 16.05
C GLU A 125 -17.12 -24.44 15.66
N PRO A 126 -17.16 -25.32 14.65
CA PRO A 126 -15.95 -25.92 14.10
C PRO A 126 -15.10 -24.84 13.44
N GLN A 127 -13.77 -24.92 13.59
CA GLN A 127 -12.83 -24.20 12.74
C GLN A 127 -13.27 -24.33 11.27
N PRO A 128 -13.28 -23.24 10.48
CA PRO A 128 -13.61 -23.33 9.07
C PRO A 128 -12.68 -24.35 8.41
N ALA A 129 -13.28 -25.30 7.68
CA ALA A 129 -12.54 -26.32 6.96
C ALA A 129 -11.55 -25.65 5.99
N VAL A 130 -10.33 -26.17 5.92
CA VAL A 130 -9.37 -25.77 4.88
C VAL A 130 -10.05 -26.01 3.52
N PRO A 131 -10.14 -25.01 2.64
CA PRO A 131 -10.86 -25.14 1.38
C PRO A 131 -10.28 -26.26 0.51
N ALA A 132 -11.16 -26.99 -0.18
CA ALA A 132 -10.82 -28.18 -0.97
C ALA A 132 -10.17 -27.87 -2.33
N GLY A 133 -9.96 -26.59 -2.66
CA GLY A 133 -9.33 -26.13 -3.91
C GLY A 133 -9.67 -24.69 -4.27
N MET A 134 -9.08 -24.18 -5.35
CA MET A 134 -9.31 -22.79 -5.82
C MET A 134 -10.76 -22.45 -6.16
N SER A 135 -11.59 -23.43 -6.55
CA SER A 135 -13.01 -23.18 -6.84
C SER A 135 -13.80 -22.73 -5.61
N GLU A 136 -13.44 -23.21 -4.42
CA GLU A 136 -14.13 -22.82 -3.18
C GLU A 136 -13.77 -21.38 -2.78
N PHE A 137 -12.52 -20.96 -3.04
CA PHE A 137 -12.13 -19.56 -2.90
C PHE A 137 -12.92 -18.65 -3.83
N VAL A 138 -13.16 -19.04 -5.09
CA VAL A 138 -14.00 -18.26 -6.01
C VAL A 138 -15.40 -18.04 -5.40
N ASP A 139 -16.02 -19.10 -4.89
CA ASP A 139 -17.36 -19.03 -4.31
C ASP A 139 -17.38 -18.15 -3.05
N ARG A 140 -16.32 -18.19 -2.23
CA ARG A 140 -16.15 -17.30 -1.06
C ARG A 140 -15.95 -15.84 -1.45
N TYR A 141 -15.11 -15.56 -2.46
CA TYR A 141 -14.92 -14.21 -2.96
C TYR A 141 -16.24 -13.62 -3.51
N GLN A 142 -17.06 -14.44 -4.17
CA GLN A 142 -18.38 -14.04 -4.63
C GLN A 142 -19.32 -13.70 -3.46
N GLN A 143 -19.24 -14.44 -2.34
CA GLN A 143 -20.02 -14.15 -1.14
C GLN A 143 -19.54 -12.87 -0.44
N VAL A 144 -18.23 -12.68 -0.31
CA VAL A 144 -17.64 -11.49 0.34
C VAL A 144 -17.91 -10.22 -0.46
N GLN A 145 -17.94 -10.27 -1.80
CA GLN A 145 -18.33 -9.11 -2.61
C GLN A 145 -19.77 -8.61 -2.31
N LYS A 146 -20.64 -9.48 -1.76
CA LYS A 146 -22.00 -9.13 -1.36
C LYS A 146 -22.09 -8.61 0.07
N ASP A 147 -21.03 -8.74 0.86
CA ASP A 147 -20.97 -8.35 2.26
C ASP A 147 -20.07 -7.10 2.41
N GLU A 148 -20.60 -6.00 2.95
CA GLU A 148 -19.81 -4.76 3.13
C GLU A 148 -18.79 -4.86 4.29
N ASN A 149 -18.65 -6.04 4.91
CA ASN A 149 -17.79 -6.23 6.07
C ASN A 149 -16.31 -6.48 5.70
N PHE A 150 -15.50 -5.44 5.90
CA PHE A 150 -14.06 -5.45 5.63
C PHE A 150 -13.27 -6.53 6.39
N THR A 151 -13.74 -6.99 7.56
CA THR A 151 -13.03 -8.03 8.33
C THR A 151 -13.08 -9.37 7.62
N VAL A 152 -14.24 -9.74 7.05
CA VAL A 152 -14.44 -11.03 6.37
C VAL A 152 -13.51 -11.16 5.17
N HIS A 153 -13.33 -10.08 4.39
CA HIS A 153 -12.41 -10.08 3.24
C HIS A 153 -10.96 -10.33 3.66
N ARG A 154 -10.51 -9.71 4.76
CA ARG A 154 -9.14 -9.87 5.27
C ARG A 154 -8.88 -11.29 5.75
N ASP A 155 -9.89 -11.93 6.36
CA ASP A 155 -9.75 -13.30 6.86
C ASP A 155 -9.66 -14.29 5.69
N VAL A 156 -10.49 -14.12 4.65
CA VAL A 156 -10.37 -14.91 3.40
C VAL A 156 -9.01 -14.72 2.72
N GLN A 157 -8.47 -13.49 2.68
CA GLN A 157 -7.12 -13.24 2.15
C GLN A 157 -6.02 -13.93 2.96
N THR A 158 -6.16 -13.98 4.29
CA THR A 158 -5.21 -14.64 5.17
C THR A 158 -5.20 -16.16 4.93
N GLU A 159 -6.38 -16.76 4.76
CA GLU A 159 -6.51 -18.17 4.40
C GLU A 159 -6.01 -18.46 2.99
N LEU A 160 -6.31 -17.60 2.02
CA LEU A 160 -5.77 -17.70 0.66
C LEU A 160 -4.25 -17.70 0.67
N ARG A 161 -3.63 -16.79 1.43
CA ARG A 161 -2.17 -16.75 1.57
C ARG A 161 -1.62 -18.05 2.11
N ARG A 162 -2.22 -18.61 3.17
CA ARG A 162 -1.82 -19.92 3.71
C ARG A 162 -1.92 -21.01 2.64
N TYR A 163 -3.07 -21.08 1.98
CA TYR A 163 -3.31 -22.07 0.93
C TYR A 163 -2.29 -22.00 -0.20
N LEU A 164 -2.00 -20.81 -0.73
CA LEU A 164 -1.02 -20.57 -1.80
C LEU A 164 0.40 -21.00 -1.41
N LEU A 165 0.77 -20.82 -0.13
CA LEU A 165 2.11 -21.16 0.36
C LEU A 165 2.23 -22.67 0.60
N ASP A 166 1.19 -23.31 1.10
CA ASP A 166 1.19 -24.74 1.43
C ASP A 166 0.96 -25.65 0.21
N HIS A 167 0.24 -25.16 -0.82
CA HIS A 167 -0.15 -25.95 -1.99
C HIS A 167 0.57 -25.45 -3.25
N GLU A 168 1.61 -26.17 -3.70
CA GLU A 168 2.37 -25.79 -4.90
C GLU A 168 1.52 -25.72 -6.18
N GLN A 169 0.43 -26.50 -6.25
CA GLN A 169 -0.46 -26.59 -7.43
C GLN A 169 -1.55 -25.51 -7.48
N ALA A 170 -1.66 -24.67 -6.44
CA ALA A 170 -2.71 -23.66 -6.32
C ALA A 170 -2.80 -22.73 -7.54
N GLY A 171 -1.65 -22.35 -8.13
CA GLY A 171 -1.61 -21.54 -9.34
C GLY A 171 -2.12 -22.27 -10.59
N ASP A 172 -1.76 -23.55 -10.75
CA ASP A 172 -2.26 -24.41 -11.84
C ASP A 172 -3.78 -24.61 -11.72
N GLU A 173 -4.28 -24.86 -10.51
CA GLU A 173 -5.72 -25.03 -10.26
C GLU A 173 -6.52 -23.81 -10.71
N LEU A 174 -6.09 -22.60 -10.34
CA LEU A 174 -6.78 -21.38 -10.74
C LEU A 174 -6.67 -21.15 -12.25
N ALA A 175 -5.50 -21.38 -12.85
CA ALA A 175 -5.31 -21.22 -14.29
C ALA A 175 -6.21 -22.17 -15.12
N ILE A 176 -6.41 -23.41 -14.66
CA ILE A 176 -7.33 -24.39 -15.28
C ILE A 176 -8.80 -23.99 -15.10
N LEU A 177 -9.12 -23.35 -13.98
CA LEU A 177 -10.49 -22.96 -13.66
C LEU A 177 -10.97 -21.77 -14.51
N LEU A 178 -10.11 -20.79 -14.77
CA LEU A 178 -10.46 -19.53 -15.44
C LEU A 178 -11.19 -19.71 -16.79
N PRO A 179 -10.71 -20.53 -17.75
CA PRO A 179 -11.43 -20.77 -19.01
C PRO A 179 -12.83 -21.37 -18.84
N ARG A 180 -13.07 -22.11 -17.75
CA ARG A 180 -14.37 -22.76 -17.47
C ARG A 180 -15.39 -21.80 -16.85
N LEU A 181 -14.92 -20.64 -16.39
CA LEU A 181 -15.76 -19.62 -15.76
C LEU A 181 -16.10 -18.46 -16.70
N VAL A 182 -15.66 -18.50 -17.97
CA VAL A 182 -16.02 -17.49 -18.97
C VAL A 182 -17.55 -17.40 -19.06
N PRO A 183 -18.15 -16.21 -18.84
CA PRO A 183 -19.59 -16.10 -18.69
C PRO A 183 -20.36 -16.61 -19.90
N GLN A 184 -21.36 -17.47 -19.67
CA GLN A 184 -22.35 -17.86 -20.68
C GLN A 184 -23.72 -17.20 -20.40
N GLY A 185 -23.85 -16.48 -19.28
CA GLY A 185 -25.02 -15.68 -18.91
C GLY A 185 -24.78 -14.81 -17.66
N PRO A 186 -25.79 -14.02 -17.22
CA PRO A 186 -25.61 -12.96 -16.21
C PRO A 186 -25.21 -13.44 -14.81
N LYS A 187 -25.56 -14.68 -14.44
CA LYS A 187 -25.14 -15.26 -13.14
C LYS A 187 -23.69 -15.75 -13.16
N ASP A 188 -23.13 -15.99 -14.34
CA ASP A 188 -21.75 -16.43 -14.51
C ASP A 188 -20.79 -15.23 -14.45
N GLU A 189 -21.27 -14.02 -14.75
CA GLU A 189 -20.50 -12.77 -14.65
C GLU A 189 -20.01 -12.51 -13.22
N GLU A 190 -20.88 -12.60 -12.20
CA GLU A 190 -20.47 -12.39 -10.80
C GLU A 190 -19.38 -13.38 -10.35
N ARG A 191 -19.47 -14.62 -10.81
CA ARG A 191 -18.53 -15.68 -10.44
C ARG A 191 -17.19 -15.50 -11.18
N PHE A 192 -17.25 -15.04 -12.42
CA PHE A 192 -16.08 -14.68 -13.20
C PHE A 192 -15.33 -13.49 -12.57
N ASP A 193 -16.04 -12.44 -12.17
CA ASP A 193 -15.47 -11.28 -11.48
C ASP A 193 -14.83 -11.66 -10.15
N ALA A 194 -15.47 -12.56 -9.38
CA ALA A 194 -14.89 -13.11 -8.16
C ALA A 194 -13.59 -13.90 -8.43
N ALA A 195 -13.53 -14.67 -9.52
CA ALA A 195 -12.32 -15.41 -9.92
C ALA A 195 -11.18 -14.49 -10.37
N LEU A 196 -11.48 -13.40 -11.09
CA LEU A 196 -10.50 -12.38 -11.45
C LEU A 196 -9.98 -11.64 -10.21
N ARG A 197 -10.87 -11.33 -9.25
CA ARG A 197 -10.44 -10.72 -7.98
C ARG A 197 -9.54 -11.65 -7.16
N LEU A 198 -9.89 -12.94 -7.11
CA LEU A 198 -9.05 -13.98 -6.50
C LEU A 198 -7.68 -14.04 -7.17
N LEU A 199 -7.63 -14.01 -8.51
CA LEU A 199 -6.36 -13.97 -9.27
C LEU A 199 -5.53 -12.75 -8.88
N PHE A 200 -6.12 -11.55 -8.85
CA PHE A 200 -5.42 -10.33 -8.45
C PHE A 200 -4.85 -10.42 -7.03
N ASP A 201 -5.66 -10.80 -6.05
CA ASP A 201 -5.21 -10.88 -4.65
C ASP A 201 -4.11 -11.94 -4.47
N ALA A 202 -4.19 -13.04 -5.22
CA ALA A 202 -3.19 -14.09 -5.14
C ALA A 202 -1.86 -13.73 -5.83
N LEU A 203 -1.91 -13.00 -6.95
CA LEU A 203 -0.74 -12.39 -7.58
C LEU A 203 -0.08 -11.36 -6.66
N GLU A 204 -0.86 -10.52 -5.98
CA GLU A 204 -0.36 -9.56 -4.98
C GLU A 204 0.35 -10.27 -3.82
N ILE A 205 -0.23 -11.35 -3.30
CA ILE A 205 0.40 -12.16 -2.24
C ILE A 205 1.77 -12.67 -2.69
N LEU A 206 1.88 -13.28 -3.88
CA LEU A 206 3.17 -13.77 -4.36
C LEU A 206 4.15 -12.65 -4.69
N ARG A 207 3.68 -11.52 -5.22
CA ARG A 207 4.52 -10.33 -5.43
C ARG A 207 5.13 -9.86 -4.10
N VAL A 208 4.35 -9.84 -3.03
CA VAL A 208 4.86 -9.51 -1.69
C VAL A 208 5.91 -10.51 -1.21
N GLU A 209 5.72 -11.82 -1.46
CA GLU A 209 6.73 -12.83 -1.11
C GLU A 209 8.03 -12.68 -1.91
N LEU A 210 7.93 -12.31 -3.20
CA LEU A 210 9.08 -11.97 -4.05
C LEU A 210 9.85 -10.78 -3.49
N GLU A 211 9.14 -9.69 -3.14
CA GLU A 211 9.76 -8.51 -2.54
C GLU A 211 10.46 -8.83 -1.21
N ARG A 212 9.93 -9.80 -0.45
CA ARG A 212 10.51 -10.31 0.81
C ARG A 212 11.63 -11.34 0.61
N ARG A 213 12.01 -11.64 -0.64
CA ARG A 213 13.10 -12.56 -1.02
C ARG A 213 12.92 -13.96 -0.42
N ARG A 214 11.67 -14.40 -0.35
CA ARG A 214 11.27 -15.66 0.27
C ARG A 214 11.66 -16.83 -0.63
N PRO A 215 12.13 -17.96 -0.07
CA PRO A 215 12.42 -19.14 -0.87
C PRO A 215 11.21 -19.54 -1.71
N ASP A 216 11.46 -20.07 -2.91
CA ASP A 216 10.45 -20.54 -3.86
C ASP A 216 9.49 -19.49 -4.43
N ALA A 217 9.48 -18.23 -3.98
CA ALA A 217 8.58 -17.20 -4.51
C ALA A 217 8.79 -16.97 -6.01
N GLU A 218 10.05 -16.87 -6.47
CA GLU A 218 10.42 -16.76 -7.90
C GLU A 218 9.93 -17.97 -8.70
N ARG A 219 10.21 -19.17 -8.19
CA ARG A 219 9.80 -20.43 -8.82
C ARG A 219 8.28 -20.54 -8.92
N ARG A 220 7.54 -20.19 -7.86
CA ARG A 220 6.07 -20.23 -7.82
C ARG A 220 5.45 -19.22 -8.76
N MET A 221 5.97 -17.99 -8.81
CA MET A 221 5.52 -16.98 -9.77
C MET A 221 5.75 -17.45 -11.21
N ALA A 222 6.91 -18.03 -11.50
CA ALA A 222 7.21 -18.59 -12.82
C ALA A 222 6.26 -19.74 -13.18
N GLN A 223 6.10 -20.74 -12.30
CA GLN A 223 5.18 -21.87 -12.50
C GLN A 223 3.74 -21.40 -12.77
N TRP A 224 3.29 -20.37 -12.05
CA TRP A 224 1.94 -19.86 -12.25
C TRP A 224 1.78 -19.15 -13.59
N GLN A 225 2.73 -18.30 -13.99
CA GLN A 225 2.67 -17.67 -15.31
C GLN A 225 2.82 -18.68 -16.45
N GLU A 226 3.57 -19.76 -16.27
CA GLU A 226 3.56 -20.90 -17.19
C GLU A 226 2.19 -21.59 -17.25
N ALA A 227 1.49 -21.73 -16.11
CA ALA A 227 0.14 -22.29 -16.07
C ALA A 227 -0.86 -21.39 -16.83
N LEU A 228 -0.80 -20.08 -16.60
CA LEU A 228 -1.60 -19.10 -17.34
C LEU A 228 -1.28 -19.16 -18.84
N ALA A 229 0.00 -19.24 -19.21
CA ALA A 229 0.42 -19.38 -20.60
C ALA A 229 -0.19 -20.63 -21.27
N ARG A 230 -0.20 -21.77 -20.56
CA ARG A 230 -0.76 -23.05 -21.08
C ARG A 230 -2.29 -23.10 -21.12
N GLN A 231 -2.99 -22.41 -20.22
CA GLN A 231 -4.45 -22.56 -20.05
C GLN A 231 -5.25 -21.38 -20.60
N VAL A 232 -4.67 -20.18 -20.56
CA VAL A 232 -5.34 -18.93 -20.94
C VAL A 232 -4.84 -18.44 -22.29
N PHE A 233 -3.52 -18.38 -22.48
CA PHE A 233 -2.91 -17.81 -23.70
C PHE A 233 -2.70 -18.83 -24.83
N VAL A 234 -3.73 -19.63 -25.12
CA VAL A 234 -3.70 -20.64 -26.21
C VAL A 234 -4.82 -20.41 -27.21
N ALA A 235 -4.64 -20.88 -28.45
CA ALA A 235 -5.62 -20.70 -29.51
C ALA A 235 -6.98 -21.32 -29.16
N GLY A 236 -8.06 -20.58 -29.43
CA GLY A 236 -9.43 -21.03 -29.18
C GLY A 236 -9.95 -20.76 -27.75
N VAL A 237 -9.14 -20.13 -26.89
CA VAL A 237 -9.59 -19.55 -25.62
C VAL A 237 -10.12 -18.14 -25.87
N ASP A 238 -11.15 -17.77 -25.11
CA ASP A 238 -11.84 -16.48 -25.22
C ASP A 238 -10.91 -15.25 -25.10
N ASP A 239 -11.06 -14.28 -26.02
CA ASP A 239 -10.28 -13.05 -26.09
C ASP A 239 -10.49 -12.14 -24.87
N GLN A 240 -11.72 -12.09 -24.34
CA GLN A 240 -12.08 -11.27 -23.18
C GLN A 240 -11.42 -11.82 -21.92
N LEU A 241 -11.37 -13.14 -21.74
CA LEU A 241 -10.62 -13.75 -20.64
C LEU A 241 -9.15 -13.38 -20.68
N CYS A 242 -8.53 -13.43 -21.85
CA CYS A 242 -7.10 -13.19 -21.98
C CYS A 242 -6.75 -11.73 -21.73
N SER A 243 -7.61 -10.83 -22.20
CA SER A 243 -7.54 -9.40 -21.88
C SER A 243 -7.72 -9.15 -20.38
N ALA A 244 -8.67 -9.83 -19.73
CA ALA A 244 -8.93 -9.71 -18.30
C ALA A 244 -7.75 -10.23 -17.44
N VAL A 245 -7.19 -11.39 -17.78
CA VAL A 245 -6.01 -11.95 -17.07
C VAL A 245 -4.78 -11.05 -17.26
N THR A 246 -4.57 -10.54 -18.48
CA THR A 246 -3.51 -9.57 -18.75
C THR A 246 -3.69 -8.32 -17.91
N HIS A 247 -4.92 -7.80 -17.82
CA HIS A 247 -5.25 -6.67 -16.97
C HIS A 247 -4.94 -6.94 -15.49
N MET A 248 -5.27 -8.14 -14.97
CA MET A 248 -4.94 -8.51 -13.59
C MET A 248 -3.43 -8.59 -13.33
N LEU A 249 -2.64 -9.14 -14.26
CA LEU A 249 -1.17 -9.16 -14.15
C LEU A 249 -0.58 -7.74 -14.06
N LEU A 250 -1.06 -6.84 -14.93
CA LEU A 250 -0.64 -5.44 -14.92
C LEU A 250 -1.09 -4.73 -13.64
N GLN A 251 -2.34 -4.93 -13.22
CA GLN A 251 -2.91 -4.29 -12.04
C GLN A 251 -2.20 -4.74 -10.76
N ALA A 252 -1.87 -6.04 -10.65
CA ALA A 252 -1.06 -6.60 -9.57
C ALA A 252 0.43 -6.25 -9.68
N ARG A 253 0.85 -5.51 -10.72
CA ARG A 253 2.24 -5.07 -10.94
C ARG A 253 3.24 -6.22 -10.92
N VAL A 254 2.81 -7.36 -11.44
CA VAL A 254 3.66 -8.52 -11.64
C VAL A 254 4.34 -8.35 -12.99
N GLU A 255 5.65 -8.62 -13.04
CA GLU A 255 6.38 -8.69 -14.30
C GLU A 255 5.80 -9.83 -15.16
N ILE A 256 5.34 -9.51 -16.36
CA ILE A 256 4.86 -10.51 -17.32
C ILE A 256 6.09 -11.22 -17.91
N LEU A 257 6.22 -12.51 -17.62
CA LEU A 257 7.39 -13.29 -18.00
C LEU A 257 7.39 -13.63 -19.50
N PRO A 258 8.57 -13.90 -20.09
CA PRO A 258 8.70 -14.24 -21.51
C PRO A 258 7.80 -15.40 -21.97
N VAL A 259 7.47 -16.35 -21.08
CA VAL A 259 6.58 -17.48 -21.40
C VAL A 259 5.17 -17.04 -21.79
N VAL A 260 4.63 -16.01 -21.12
CA VAL A 260 3.29 -15.47 -21.42
C VAL A 260 3.31 -14.70 -22.74
N HIS A 261 4.37 -13.91 -22.97
CA HIS A 261 4.58 -13.23 -24.25
C HIS A 261 4.68 -14.21 -25.43
N ALA A 262 5.45 -15.29 -25.27
CA ALA A 262 5.60 -16.32 -26.29
C ALA A 262 4.27 -17.01 -26.58
N ALA A 263 3.53 -17.45 -25.55
CA ALA A 263 2.24 -18.10 -25.72
C ALA A 263 1.20 -17.18 -26.39
N SER A 264 1.12 -15.91 -25.96
CA SER A 264 0.24 -14.94 -26.62
C SER A 264 0.63 -14.69 -28.08
N THR A 265 1.92 -14.67 -28.39
CA THR A 265 2.42 -14.49 -29.76
C THR A 265 2.06 -15.69 -30.63
N GLU A 266 2.28 -16.90 -30.15
CA GLU A 266 1.91 -18.14 -30.83
C GLU A 266 0.41 -18.22 -31.10
N ARG A 267 -0.41 -17.84 -30.12
CA ARG A 267 -1.86 -17.72 -30.28
C ARG A 267 -2.23 -16.73 -31.38
N MET A 268 -1.70 -15.49 -31.31
CA MET A 268 -1.99 -14.46 -32.33
C MET A 268 -1.57 -14.93 -33.72
N PHE A 269 -0.48 -15.69 -33.86
CA PHE A 269 -0.09 -16.29 -35.14
C PHE A 269 -1.05 -17.41 -35.60
N ALA A 270 -1.52 -18.26 -34.68
CA ALA A 270 -2.46 -19.32 -35.00
C ALA A 270 -3.82 -18.75 -35.46
N GLU A 271 -4.37 -17.79 -34.70
CA GLU A 271 -5.63 -17.11 -35.01
C GLU A 271 -5.49 -16.15 -36.20
N GLY A 272 -4.35 -15.47 -36.32
CA GLY A 272 -4.03 -14.60 -37.44
C GLY A 272 -3.91 -15.35 -38.77
N LYS A 273 -3.40 -16.59 -38.77
CA LYS A 273 -3.43 -17.45 -39.97
C LYS A 273 -4.86 -17.85 -40.37
N GLU A 274 -5.73 -18.14 -39.41
CA GLU A 274 -7.14 -18.42 -39.69
C GLU A 274 -7.90 -17.17 -40.14
N THR A 275 -7.56 -16.00 -39.59
CA THR A 275 -8.23 -14.73 -39.85
C THR A 275 -7.76 -14.11 -41.18
N ALA A 276 -6.46 -14.11 -41.47
CA ALA A 276 -5.90 -13.70 -42.76
C ALA A 276 -6.32 -14.64 -43.91
N ALA A 277 -6.60 -15.92 -43.61
CA ALA A 277 -7.22 -16.84 -44.56
C ALA A 277 -8.72 -16.54 -44.81
N ARG A 278 -9.39 -15.80 -43.91
CA ARG A 278 -10.81 -15.44 -44.00
C ARG A 278 -11.06 -14.00 -44.46
N PHE A 279 -10.13 -13.07 -44.18
CA PHE A 279 -10.24 -11.64 -44.47
C PHE A 279 -8.89 -11.09 -44.93
N ASP A 280 -8.84 -10.58 -46.15
CA ASP A 280 -7.65 -9.99 -46.80
C ASP A 280 -7.39 -8.55 -46.28
N VAL A 281 -7.11 -8.41 -44.99
CA VAL A 281 -6.87 -7.10 -44.35
C VAL A 281 -5.38 -6.81 -44.35
N SER A 282 -4.98 -5.68 -44.94
CA SER A 282 -3.58 -5.27 -44.91
C SER A 282 -3.15 -4.79 -43.51
N PRO A 283 -1.86 -4.92 -43.13
CA PRO A 283 -1.35 -4.40 -41.86
C PRO A 283 -1.62 -2.90 -41.65
N GLU A 284 -1.66 -2.12 -42.74
CA GLU A 284 -1.95 -0.69 -42.71
C GLU A 284 -3.43 -0.41 -42.40
N GLU A 285 -4.35 -1.22 -42.92
CA GLU A 285 -5.78 -1.14 -42.61
C GLU A 285 -6.08 -1.57 -41.17
N ALA A 286 -5.42 -2.63 -40.68
CA ALA A 286 -5.51 -3.05 -39.28
C ALA A 286 -5.03 -1.94 -38.33
N MET A 287 -3.92 -1.29 -38.68
CA MET A 287 -3.36 -0.14 -37.96
C MET A 287 -4.32 1.05 -37.92
N LYS A 288 -4.91 1.38 -39.07
CA LYS A 288 -5.91 2.44 -39.18
C LYS A 288 -7.16 2.13 -38.36
N GLY A 289 -7.60 0.88 -38.37
CA GLY A 289 -8.71 0.39 -37.54
C GLY A 289 -8.43 0.55 -36.05
N LEU A 290 -7.21 0.25 -35.61
CA LEU A 290 -6.80 0.46 -34.21
C LEU A 290 -6.79 1.95 -33.81
N PHE A 291 -6.28 2.83 -34.67
CA PHE A 291 -6.32 4.27 -34.39
C PHE A 291 -7.74 4.84 -34.40
N GLN A 292 -8.60 4.28 -35.25
CA GLN A 292 -10.02 4.62 -35.26
C GLN A 292 -10.71 4.17 -33.96
N SER A 293 -10.47 2.94 -33.49
CA SER A 293 -11.06 2.46 -32.24
C SER A 293 -10.64 3.32 -31.04
N PHE A 294 -9.38 3.74 -30.96
CA PHE A 294 -8.92 4.69 -29.95
C PHE A 294 -9.62 6.06 -30.03
N THR A 295 -9.92 6.53 -31.25
CA THR A 295 -10.66 7.78 -31.45
C THR A 295 -12.12 7.64 -31.00
N GLU A 296 -12.70 6.45 -31.14
CA GLU A 296 -14.08 6.12 -30.73
C GLU A 296 -14.23 5.92 -29.21
N MET A 297 -13.15 5.60 -28.48
CA MET A 297 -13.16 5.43 -27.02
C MET A 297 -13.45 6.72 -26.23
N ASN A 298 -13.53 7.89 -26.90
CA ASN A 298 -13.85 9.18 -26.30
C ASN A 298 -13.00 9.51 -25.05
N LEU A 299 -11.69 9.21 -25.13
CA LEU A 299 -10.71 9.47 -24.08
C LEU A 299 -10.38 10.97 -24.00
N ASP A 300 -10.17 11.46 -22.78
CA ASP A 300 -9.99 12.89 -22.53
C ASP A 300 -8.52 13.32 -22.53
N SER A 301 -7.57 12.36 -22.58
CA SER A 301 -6.14 12.67 -22.50
C SER A 301 -5.23 11.66 -23.22
N PRO A 302 -4.01 12.09 -23.64
CA PRO A 302 -3.01 11.17 -24.18
C PRO A 302 -2.47 10.17 -23.15
N PHE A 303 -2.65 10.43 -21.84
CA PHE A 303 -2.26 9.50 -20.77
C PHE A 303 -3.23 8.31 -20.72
N GLU A 304 -4.53 8.57 -20.78
CA GLU A 304 -5.55 7.53 -20.87
C GLU A 304 -5.41 6.72 -22.17
N LEU A 305 -5.07 7.37 -23.28
CA LEU A 305 -4.78 6.68 -24.54
C LEU A 305 -3.55 5.77 -24.42
N PHE A 306 -2.50 6.20 -23.70
CA PHE A 306 -1.36 5.35 -23.41
C PHE A 306 -1.75 4.15 -22.53
N ASP A 307 -2.59 4.32 -21.52
CA ASP A 307 -3.08 3.20 -20.69
C ASP A 307 -3.93 2.21 -21.51
N ALA A 308 -4.83 2.71 -22.36
CA ALA A 308 -5.59 1.87 -23.29
C ALA A 308 -4.65 1.10 -24.24
N PHE A 309 -3.60 1.76 -24.72
CA PHE A 309 -2.59 1.12 -25.55
C PHE A 309 -1.81 0.03 -24.80
N LEU A 310 -1.36 0.31 -23.56
CA LEU A 310 -0.69 -0.68 -22.72
C LEU A 310 -1.57 -1.91 -22.51
N GLN A 311 -2.87 -1.72 -22.27
CA GLN A 311 -3.79 -2.83 -22.08
C GLN A 311 -3.91 -3.70 -23.34
N VAL A 312 -4.05 -3.08 -24.51
CA VAL A 312 -4.16 -3.80 -25.80
C VAL A 312 -2.86 -4.53 -26.14
N MET A 313 -1.70 -3.94 -25.84
CA MET A 313 -0.39 -4.43 -26.29
C MET A 313 0.42 -5.13 -25.20
N ALA A 314 -0.12 -5.32 -24.00
CA ALA A 314 0.65 -5.75 -22.83
C ALA A 314 1.42 -7.06 -23.03
N VAL A 315 0.83 -8.02 -23.76
CA VAL A 315 1.46 -9.31 -24.09
C VAL A 315 2.16 -9.33 -25.45
N GLY A 316 2.02 -8.28 -26.26
CA GLY A 316 2.59 -8.19 -27.61
C GLY A 316 4.12 -8.12 -27.62
N ASP A 317 4.72 -8.45 -28.76
CA ASP A 317 6.17 -8.38 -28.95
C ASP A 317 6.71 -6.93 -28.87
N ALA A 318 7.92 -6.77 -28.34
CA ALA A 318 8.51 -5.45 -28.13
C ALA A 318 8.83 -4.72 -29.44
N GLU A 319 9.32 -5.42 -30.47
CA GLU A 319 9.63 -4.82 -31.77
C GLU A 319 8.35 -4.33 -32.46
N VAL A 320 7.27 -5.12 -32.36
CA VAL A 320 5.95 -4.74 -32.87
C VAL A 320 5.43 -3.47 -32.18
N GLN A 321 5.56 -3.39 -30.84
CA GLN A 321 5.18 -2.19 -30.08
C GLN A 321 5.98 -0.95 -30.49
N VAL A 322 7.29 -1.09 -30.70
CA VAL A 322 8.16 0.01 -31.14
C VAL A 322 7.81 0.44 -32.58
N ALA A 323 7.57 -0.49 -33.49
CA ALA A 323 7.16 -0.20 -34.86
C ALA A 323 5.81 0.54 -34.92
N LEU A 324 4.85 0.09 -34.10
CA LEU A 324 3.56 0.73 -33.92
C LEU A 324 3.70 2.15 -33.35
N CYS A 325 4.57 2.37 -32.37
CA CYS A 325 4.91 3.72 -31.89
C CYS A 325 5.43 4.62 -33.04
N GLY A 326 6.25 4.07 -33.95
CA GLY A 326 6.70 4.75 -35.16
C GLY A 326 5.54 5.20 -36.07
N ALA A 327 4.57 4.31 -36.29
CA ALA A 327 3.36 4.63 -37.05
C ALA A 327 2.50 5.71 -36.35
N MET A 328 2.39 5.67 -35.03
CA MET A 328 1.65 6.66 -34.23
C MET A 328 2.24 8.07 -34.37
N PHE A 329 3.56 8.24 -34.45
CA PHE A 329 4.18 9.54 -34.77
C PHE A 329 3.83 10.05 -36.18
N GLY A 330 3.47 9.14 -37.08
CA GLY A 330 2.98 9.42 -38.41
C GLY A 330 1.55 9.98 -38.45
N ALA A 331 0.75 9.71 -37.41
CA ALA A 331 -0.68 9.99 -37.39
C ALA A 331 -1.01 11.49 -37.46
N GLU A 332 -2.14 11.82 -38.07
CA GLU A 332 -2.64 13.21 -38.16
C GLU A 332 -3.10 13.74 -36.79
N ASN A 333 -3.69 12.87 -35.97
CA ASN A 333 -4.20 13.22 -34.65
C ASN A 333 -3.04 13.52 -33.66
N PRO A 334 -2.93 14.76 -33.14
CA PRO A 334 -1.89 15.11 -32.17
C PRO A 334 -1.93 14.27 -30.88
N MET A 335 -3.11 13.86 -30.41
CA MET A 335 -3.26 13.04 -29.20
C MET A 335 -2.57 11.67 -29.35
N ILE A 336 -2.65 11.07 -30.54
CA ILE A 336 -1.96 9.81 -30.86
C ILE A 336 -0.43 10.02 -30.86
N ARG A 337 0.06 11.13 -31.42
CA ARG A 337 1.49 11.48 -31.39
C ARG A 337 2.00 11.74 -29.97
N GLU A 338 1.17 12.34 -29.11
CA GLU A 338 1.48 12.54 -27.69
C GLU A 338 1.56 11.21 -26.94
N ALA A 339 0.59 10.31 -27.13
CA ALA A 339 0.63 8.97 -26.55
C ALA A 339 1.87 8.18 -27.02
N ALA A 340 2.26 8.33 -28.29
CA ALA A 340 3.49 7.75 -28.82
C ALA A 340 4.74 8.27 -28.08
N ALA A 341 4.80 9.56 -27.75
CA ALA A 341 5.90 10.11 -26.94
C ALA A 341 5.89 9.58 -25.50
N LEU A 342 4.71 9.32 -24.92
CA LEU A 342 4.57 8.71 -23.60
C LEU A 342 5.01 7.24 -23.56
N MET A 343 5.15 6.55 -24.71
CA MET A 343 5.76 5.21 -24.78
C MET A 343 7.20 5.15 -24.27
N LEU A 344 7.87 6.30 -24.11
CA LEU A 344 9.15 6.37 -23.42
C LEU A 344 9.07 5.90 -21.95
N PHE A 345 7.88 5.97 -21.33
CA PHE A 345 7.62 5.53 -19.95
C PHE A 345 7.09 4.09 -19.86
N HIS A 346 7.19 3.31 -20.94
CA HIS A 346 6.71 1.93 -20.96
C HIS A 346 7.36 1.09 -19.84
N PRO A 347 6.65 0.17 -19.17
CA PRO A 347 7.22 -0.65 -18.08
C PRO A 347 8.33 -1.62 -18.55
N ARG A 348 8.24 -2.16 -19.77
CA ARG A 348 9.28 -3.01 -20.38
C ARG A 348 10.47 -2.20 -20.90
N ILE A 349 11.69 -2.59 -20.53
CA ILE A 349 12.90 -1.87 -20.86
C ILE A 349 13.19 -1.87 -22.36
N GLU A 350 12.93 -2.98 -23.05
CA GLU A 350 13.17 -3.16 -24.48
C GLU A 350 12.32 -2.17 -25.31
N VAL A 351 11.06 -2.00 -24.92
CA VAL A 351 10.16 -1.03 -25.55
C VAL A 351 10.63 0.40 -25.27
N ARG A 352 11.04 0.73 -24.03
CA ARG A 352 11.59 2.06 -23.72
C ARG A 352 12.84 2.39 -24.52
N GLU A 353 13.76 1.45 -24.63
CA GLU A 353 15.00 1.61 -25.38
C GLU A 353 14.73 1.79 -26.88
N GLY A 354 13.87 0.93 -27.45
CA GLY A 354 13.44 1.05 -28.84
C GLY A 354 12.73 2.38 -29.13
N VAL A 355 11.84 2.82 -28.23
CA VAL A 355 11.16 4.12 -28.35
C VAL A 355 12.13 5.28 -28.20
N ALA A 356 13.09 5.22 -27.28
CA ALA A 356 14.13 6.26 -27.14
C ALA A 356 14.95 6.41 -28.43
N LEU A 357 15.37 5.29 -29.03
CA LEU A 357 16.07 5.27 -30.32
C LEU A 357 15.20 5.84 -31.46
N LEU A 358 13.94 5.43 -31.53
CA LEU A 358 12.96 5.95 -32.47
C LEU A 358 12.83 7.48 -32.33
N LEU A 359 12.60 7.99 -31.12
CA LEU A 359 12.51 9.42 -30.82
C LEU A 359 13.73 10.21 -31.28
N ALA A 360 14.93 9.65 -31.14
CA ALA A 360 16.17 10.27 -31.60
C ALA A 360 16.28 10.33 -33.15
N SER A 361 15.60 9.43 -33.86
CA SER A 361 15.66 9.28 -35.31
C SER A 361 14.57 10.04 -36.07
N ILE A 362 13.40 10.28 -35.46
CA ILE A 362 12.28 10.93 -36.15
C ILE A 362 12.55 12.41 -36.44
N ALA A 363 11.92 12.91 -37.51
CA ALA A 363 12.04 14.30 -37.90
C ALA A 363 11.40 15.23 -36.86
N GLY A 364 12.12 16.30 -36.49
CA GLY A 364 11.73 17.18 -35.39
C GLY A 364 10.32 17.79 -35.48
N HIS A 365 9.79 18.02 -36.69
CA HIS A 365 8.44 18.57 -36.90
C HIS A 365 7.30 17.60 -36.53
N ARG A 366 7.60 16.33 -36.27
CA ARG A 366 6.63 15.33 -35.79
C ARG A 366 6.29 15.52 -34.31
N PHE A 367 7.15 16.21 -33.56
CA PHE A 367 6.90 16.56 -32.17
C PHE A 367 5.90 17.71 -32.08
N THR A 368 4.95 17.54 -31.17
CA THR A 368 4.05 18.58 -30.69
C THR A 368 4.74 19.44 -29.62
N PRO A 369 4.24 20.68 -29.37
CA PRO A 369 4.76 21.55 -28.32
C PRO A 369 4.75 20.94 -26.91
N GLU A 370 3.71 20.18 -26.57
CA GLU A 370 3.55 19.52 -25.27
C GLU A 370 4.49 18.32 -25.15
N ALA A 371 4.64 17.48 -26.18
CA ALA A 371 5.64 16.41 -26.19
C ALA A 371 7.05 16.96 -25.95
N LEU A 372 7.43 18.07 -26.60
CA LEU A 372 8.73 18.72 -26.36
C LEU A 372 8.87 19.18 -24.89
N ARG A 373 7.83 19.80 -24.31
CA ARG A 373 7.82 20.19 -22.89
C ARG A 373 8.02 18.97 -21.98
N ARG A 374 7.28 17.88 -22.22
CA ARG A 374 7.33 16.64 -21.43
C ARG A 374 8.70 15.98 -21.47
N LEU A 375 9.32 15.90 -22.65
CA LEU A 375 10.69 15.39 -22.80
C LEU A 375 11.69 16.25 -22.01
N ILE A 376 11.56 17.58 -22.04
CA ILE A 376 12.45 18.47 -21.28
C ILE A 376 12.28 18.26 -19.77
N ILE A 377 11.04 18.17 -19.27
CA ILE A 377 10.73 17.93 -17.86
C ILE A 377 11.31 16.60 -17.41
N ALA A 378 11.05 15.53 -18.18
CA ALA A 378 11.35 14.18 -17.77
C ALA A 378 12.75 13.68 -18.13
N ARG A 379 13.54 14.43 -18.91
CA ARG A 379 14.89 14.07 -19.36
C ARG A 379 15.75 13.41 -18.25
N ASN A 380 15.76 14.01 -17.06
CA ASN A 380 16.61 13.55 -15.95
C ASN A 380 15.98 12.44 -15.09
N TRP A 381 14.80 11.93 -15.47
CA TRP A 381 14.13 10.83 -14.78
C TRP A 381 14.60 9.47 -15.31
N PHE A 382 15.23 9.47 -16.48
CA PHE A 382 15.71 8.27 -17.15
C PHE A 382 17.18 7.96 -16.80
N PRO A 383 17.59 6.68 -16.85
CA PRO A 383 18.98 6.27 -16.79
C PRO A 383 19.84 6.96 -17.84
N GLU A 384 21.14 7.13 -17.55
CA GLU A 384 22.07 7.86 -18.41
C GLU A 384 22.16 7.29 -19.83
N THR A 385 21.99 5.98 -19.99
CA THR A 385 21.95 5.28 -21.27
C THR A 385 20.86 5.80 -22.21
N LEU A 386 19.69 6.18 -21.68
CA LEU A 386 18.58 6.70 -22.47
C LEU A 386 18.63 8.22 -22.67
N ARG A 387 19.30 8.96 -21.76
CA ARG A 387 19.33 10.44 -21.80
C ARG A 387 19.89 10.98 -23.10
N GLY A 388 20.91 10.34 -23.66
CA GLY A 388 21.51 10.77 -24.94
C GLY A 388 20.52 10.76 -26.09
N HIS A 389 19.66 9.74 -26.18
CA HIS A 389 18.61 9.67 -27.20
C HIS A 389 17.51 10.71 -26.99
N ILE A 390 17.11 10.93 -25.74
CA ILE A 390 16.13 11.96 -25.37
C ILE A 390 16.66 13.37 -25.72
N ASP A 391 17.94 13.62 -25.45
CA ASP A 391 18.60 14.89 -25.80
C ASP A 391 18.65 15.14 -27.30
N GLN A 392 18.89 14.09 -28.07
CA GLN A 392 18.85 14.16 -29.51
C GLN A 392 17.44 14.48 -30.02
N ALA A 393 16.40 13.85 -29.46
CA ALA A 393 15.01 14.13 -29.78
C ALA A 393 14.62 15.60 -29.49
N ILE A 394 14.98 16.11 -28.29
CA ILE A 394 14.78 17.52 -27.90
C ILE A 394 15.51 18.45 -28.88
N THR A 395 16.74 18.09 -29.26
CA THR A 395 17.54 18.88 -30.21
C THR A 395 16.90 18.90 -31.60
N ASN A 396 16.39 17.77 -32.08
CA ASN A 396 15.70 17.67 -33.37
C ASN A 396 14.45 18.54 -33.40
N ALA A 397 13.60 18.47 -32.37
CA ALA A 397 12.40 19.29 -32.24
C ALA A 397 12.74 20.80 -32.25
N ARG A 398 13.75 21.22 -31.47
CA ARG A 398 14.21 22.61 -31.44
C ARG A 398 14.76 23.09 -32.79
N LYS A 399 15.54 22.25 -33.49
CA LYS A 399 16.05 22.56 -34.85
C LYS A 399 14.92 22.72 -35.86
N ALA A 400 13.85 21.94 -35.72
CA ALA A 400 12.62 22.06 -36.51
C ALA A 400 11.74 23.25 -36.09
N ARG A 401 12.18 24.07 -35.13
CA ARG A 401 11.46 25.24 -34.58
C ARG A 401 10.12 24.88 -33.94
N VAL A 402 9.99 23.68 -33.37
CA VAL A 402 8.85 23.34 -32.53
C VAL A 402 8.90 24.22 -31.29
N GLU A 403 7.84 25.00 -31.05
CA GLU A 403 7.72 25.80 -29.84
C GLU A 403 7.55 24.89 -28.62
N CYS A 404 8.20 25.20 -27.51
CA CYS A 404 7.98 24.48 -26.26
C CYS A 404 6.72 25.03 -25.60
N ALA A 405 5.72 24.17 -25.36
CA ALA A 405 4.52 24.58 -24.64
C ALA A 405 4.88 25.14 -23.25
N ALA A 406 4.17 26.17 -22.80
CA ALA A 406 4.33 26.70 -21.44
C ALA A 406 3.72 25.72 -20.42
N ILE A 407 4.32 25.61 -19.23
CA ILE A 407 3.71 24.85 -18.14
C ILE A 407 2.60 25.67 -17.45
N PRO A 408 1.41 25.10 -17.20
CA PRO A 408 0.36 25.80 -16.46
C PRO A 408 0.84 26.21 -15.07
N LYS A 409 0.56 27.46 -14.66
CA LYS A 409 0.89 27.94 -13.31
C LYS A 409 -0.26 27.67 -12.36
N HIS A 410 0.03 27.09 -11.20
CA HIS A 410 -0.96 26.80 -10.15
C HIS A 410 -0.68 27.62 -8.89
N ALA A 411 -1.73 28.24 -8.33
CA ALA A 411 -1.56 29.32 -7.37
C ALA A 411 -1.32 28.90 -5.91
N THR A 412 -1.68 27.68 -5.49
CA THR A 412 -1.30 27.13 -4.16
C THR A 412 -1.50 25.62 -4.16
N LEU A 413 -0.53 24.86 -3.66
CA LEU A 413 -0.62 23.41 -3.51
C LEU A 413 -0.93 23.04 -2.07
N THR A 414 -1.99 22.24 -1.85
CA THR A 414 -2.21 21.58 -0.56
C THR A 414 -1.59 20.20 -0.63
N VAL A 415 -0.46 20.02 0.04
CA VAL A 415 0.31 18.77 0.04
C VAL A 415 0.06 18.04 1.35
N HIS A 416 -0.30 16.76 1.26
CA HIS A 416 -0.31 15.83 2.38
C HIS A 416 0.77 14.78 2.15
N ALA A 417 1.54 14.49 3.20
CA ALA A 417 2.60 13.49 3.16
C ALA A 417 2.43 12.52 4.33
N SER A 418 2.50 11.22 4.07
CA SER A 418 2.65 10.23 5.13
C SER A 418 4.05 10.28 5.72
N ALA A 419 4.23 9.65 6.87
CA ALA A 419 5.57 9.29 7.33
C ALA A 419 6.23 8.27 6.39
N VAL A 420 7.53 8.05 6.57
CA VAL A 420 8.23 6.93 5.94
C VAL A 420 7.97 5.67 6.76
N ASP A 421 7.38 4.66 6.14
CA ASP A 421 7.05 3.40 6.81
C ASP A 421 8.28 2.47 6.96
N GLY A 422 8.09 1.32 7.61
CA GLY A 422 9.17 0.33 7.80
C GLY A 422 9.64 -0.36 6.53
N ALA A 423 8.88 -0.30 5.43
CA ALA A 423 9.33 -0.73 4.11
C ALA A 423 10.11 0.37 3.36
N GLY A 424 10.21 1.59 3.93
CA GLY A 424 10.84 2.73 3.29
C GLY A 424 9.94 3.43 2.26
N ALA A 425 8.63 3.19 2.30
CA ALA A 425 7.66 3.85 1.43
C ALA A 425 7.08 5.11 2.08
N GLN A 426 6.75 6.09 1.24
CA GLN A 426 6.13 7.35 1.62
C GLN A 426 5.14 7.79 0.54
N SER A 427 3.92 8.10 0.95
CA SER A 427 2.88 8.60 0.05
C SER A 427 2.76 10.12 0.11
N PHE A 428 2.49 10.72 -1.04
CA PHE A 428 2.15 12.12 -1.21
C PHE A 428 0.82 12.25 -1.91
N GLN A 429 0.03 13.22 -1.46
CA GLN A 429 -1.27 13.56 -1.99
C GLN A 429 -1.35 15.06 -2.17
N VAL A 430 -1.52 15.52 -3.41
CA VAL A 430 -1.64 16.95 -3.72
C VAL A 430 -3.00 17.22 -4.32
N ILE A 431 -3.85 17.93 -3.57
CA ILE A 431 -5.21 18.23 -4.02
C ILE A 431 -5.22 19.59 -4.71
N VAL A 432 -5.62 19.62 -5.98
CA VAL A 432 -5.72 20.85 -6.76
C VAL A 432 -7.12 21.02 -7.36
N PRO A 433 -7.59 22.26 -7.57
CA PRO A 433 -8.86 22.50 -8.26
C PRO A 433 -8.87 21.92 -9.69
N SER A 434 -10.04 21.43 -10.11
CA SER A 434 -10.29 20.92 -11.47
C SER A 434 -11.70 21.29 -11.92
N GLY A 435 -11.84 22.35 -12.71
CA GLY A 435 -13.17 22.83 -13.13
C GLY A 435 -14.06 23.15 -11.92
N LYS A 436 -15.19 22.43 -11.79
CA LYS A 436 -16.12 22.54 -10.65
C LYS A 436 -15.73 21.68 -9.44
N GLY A 437 -14.81 20.72 -9.63
CA GLY A 437 -14.34 19.78 -8.62
C GLY A 437 -12.87 19.95 -8.25
N PHE A 438 -12.24 18.85 -7.87
CA PHE A 438 -10.83 18.73 -7.52
C PHE A 438 -10.24 17.48 -8.16
N VAL A 439 -8.92 17.40 -8.16
CA VAL A 439 -8.19 16.16 -8.46
C VAL A 439 -7.12 15.98 -7.39
N SER A 440 -6.97 14.76 -6.87
CA SER A 440 -5.83 14.39 -6.05
C SER A 440 -4.73 13.83 -6.95
N CYS A 441 -3.52 14.38 -6.84
CA CYS A 441 -2.32 13.82 -7.44
C CYS A 441 -1.66 12.91 -6.39
N SER A 442 -1.77 11.60 -6.60
CA SER A 442 -1.21 10.56 -5.74
C SER A 442 0.18 10.18 -6.22
N MET A 443 1.16 10.13 -5.31
CA MET A 443 2.50 9.62 -5.60
C MET A 443 2.96 8.70 -4.47
N LEU A 444 3.54 7.55 -4.81
CA LEU A 444 4.19 6.65 -3.86
C LEU A 444 5.68 6.62 -4.14
N LEU A 445 6.48 6.97 -3.14
CA LEU A 445 7.93 6.87 -3.18
C LEU A 445 8.35 5.66 -2.37
N LYS A 446 9.33 4.87 -2.83
CA LYS A 446 9.88 3.73 -2.09
C LYS A 446 11.40 3.73 -2.23
N VAL A 447 12.10 3.67 -1.10
CA VAL A 447 13.58 3.60 -1.08
C VAL A 447 14.05 2.35 -1.83
N GLY A 448 15.08 2.50 -2.66
CA GLY A 448 15.60 1.46 -3.55
C GLY A 448 14.77 1.24 -4.82
N VAL A 449 13.62 1.91 -4.97
CA VAL A 449 12.75 1.81 -6.16
C VAL A 449 12.62 3.17 -6.85
N GLY A 450 12.51 4.25 -6.08
CA GLY A 450 12.27 5.60 -6.58
C GLY A 450 10.79 5.98 -6.48
N VAL A 451 10.22 6.52 -7.55
CA VAL A 451 8.77 6.77 -7.66
C VAL A 451 8.10 5.45 -8.04
N ALA A 452 7.61 4.72 -7.04
CA ALA A 452 6.99 3.42 -7.22
C ALA A 452 5.59 3.50 -7.84
N ASP A 453 4.90 4.63 -7.67
CA ASP A 453 3.60 4.85 -8.26
C ASP A 453 3.23 6.33 -8.43
N ALA A 454 2.37 6.60 -9.40
CA ALA A 454 1.76 7.90 -9.64
C ALA A 454 0.40 7.73 -10.34
N PHE A 455 -0.64 8.41 -9.85
CA PHE A 455 -1.96 8.40 -10.48
C PHE A 455 -2.81 9.61 -10.04
N LEU A 456 -3.91 9.83 -10.76
CA LEU A 456 -4.87 10.90 -10.48
C LEU A 456 -6.17 10.32 -9.91
N ILE A 457 -6.74 10.98 -8.90
CA ILE A 457 -8.05 10.63 -8.35
C ILE A 457 -8.99 11.82 -8.57
N PRO A 458 -9.97 11.74 -9.48
CA PRO A 458 -11.02 12.75 -9.60
C PRO A 458 -11.83 12.86 -8.31
N LEU A 459 -12.15 14.09 -7.92
CA LEU A 459 -12.99 14.39 -6.76
C LEU A 459 -14.06 15.38 -7.24
N GLU A 460 -15.28 14.92 -7.43
CA GLU A 460 -16.33 15.69 -8.12
C GLU A 460 -16.68 16.99 -7.39
N ASN A 461 -16.59 16.97 -6.06
CA ASN A 461 -17.11 18.04 -5.22
C ASN A 461 -16.35 18.17 -3.89
N LYS A 462 -16.69 19.23 -3.13
CA LYS A 462 -16.09 19.52 -1.82
C LYS A 462 -16.36 18.42 -0.78
N ARG A 463 -17.46 17.66 -0.90
CA ARG A 463 -17.82 16.60 0.05
C ARG A 463 -16.89 15.40 -0.12
N GLU A 464 -16.64 14.97 -1.34
CA GLU A 464 -15.64 13.93 -1.65
C GLU A 464 -14.25 14.33 -1.22
N ARG A 465 -13.81 15.57 -1.54
CA ARG A 465 -12.54 16.09 -1.03
C ARG A 465 -12.43 15.96 0.49
N LYS A 466 -13.49 16.32 1.24
CA LYS A 466 -13.47 16.22 2.70
C LYS A 466 -13.41 14.77 3.19
N LYS A 467 -14.14 13.85 2.54
CA LYS A 467 -14.08 12.41 2.84
C LYS A 467 -12.68 11.86 2.56
N PHE A 468 -12.11 12.17 1.41
CA PHE A 468 -10.77 11.76 1.00
C PHE A 468 -9.71 12.24 1.99
N LEU A 469 -9.74 13.52 2.38
CA LEU A 469 -8.83 14.05 3.40
C LEU A 469 -8.98 13.38 4.77
N ALA A 470 -10.21 13.02 5.16
CA ALA A 470 -10.44 12.31 6.41
C ALA A 470 -9.91 10.87 6.35
N MET A 471 -10.05 10.19 5.21
CA MET A 471 -9.46 8.86 4.96
C MET A 471 -7.93 8.94 5.01
N LEU A 472 -7.31 9.89 4.31
CA LEU A 472 -5.85 10.07 4.32
C LEU A 472 -5.28 10.23 5.73
N GLY A 473 -5.96 11.00 6.58
CA GLY A 473 -5.53 11.19 7.96
C GLY A 473 -5.70 9.95 8.85
N ARG A 474 -6.69 9.10 8.59
CA ARG A 474 -6.99 7.89 9.39
C ARG A 474 -6.18 6.67 8.96
N GLU A 475 -6.07 6.44 7.66
CA GLU A 475 -5.55 5.20 7.10
C GLU A 475 -4.09 5.35 6.64
N ALA A 476 -3.76 6.45 5.96
CA ALA A 476 -2.41 6.68 5.42
C ALA A 476 -1.51 7.51 6.35
N GLY A 477 -2.02 8.01 7.47
CA GLY A 477 -1.30 8.93 8.37
C GLY A 477 -0.85 10.21 7.67
N GLY A 478 -1.57 10.66 6.64
CA GLY A 478 -1.21 11.81 5.83
C GLY A 478 -1.38 13.14 6.58
N ILE A 479 -0.29 13.86 6.81
CA ILE A 479 -0.28 15.18 7.46
C ILE A 479 0.04 16.25 6.41
N GLU A 480 -0.61 17.41 6.52
CA GLU A 480 -0.31 18.55 5.66
C GLU A 480 1.16 18.96 5.80
N SER A 481 1.85 19.07 4.67
CA SER A 481 3.28 19.34 4.53
C SER A 481 3.54 20.45 3.51
N SER A 482 4.80 20.86 3.40
CA SER A 482 5.22 21.90 2.46
C SER A 482 5.44 21.35 1.04
N ALA A 483 5.19 22.21 0.05
CA ALA A 483 5.49 21.87 -1.33
C ALA A 483 7.00 21.74 -1.61
N ALA A 484 7.85 22.45 -0.86
CA ALA A 484 9.30 22.32 -0.95
C ALA A 484 9.78 20.93 -0.50
N TYR A 485 9.16 20.35 0.53
CA TYR A 485 9.46 18.99 0.97
C TYR A 485 9.06 17.96 -0.10
N LEU A 486 7.88 18.10 -0.72
CA LEU A 486 7.48 17.29 -1.88
C LEU A 486 8.52 17.35 -3.01
N ASP A 487 8.90 18.57 -3.41
CA ASP A 487 9.85 18.80 -4.51
C ASP A 487 11.20 18.11 -4.22
N ALA A 488 11.74 18.27 -3.01
CA ALA A 488 12.98 17.63 -2.59
C ALA A 488 12.87 16.09 -2.60
N ARG A 489 11.78 15.54 -2.05
CA ARG A 489 11.56 14.10 -1.98
C ARG A 489 11.39 13.45 -3.34
N LEU A 490 10.68 14.10 -4.25
CA LEU A 490 10.56 13.63 -5.63
C LEU A 490 11.90 13.64 -6.36
N CYS A 491 12.70 14.71 -6.23
CA CYS A 491 14.03 14.76 -6.83
C CYS A 491 14.94 13.62 -6.34
N GLN A 492 14.86 13.32 -5.03
CA GLN A 492 15.58 12.21 -4.41
C GLN A 492 15.09 10.85 -4.90
N ALA A 493 13.78 10.63 -4.98
CA ALA A 493 13.19 9.40 -5.48
C ALA A 493 13.51 9.17 -6.97
N LEU A 494 13.51 10.22 -7.78
CA LEU A 494 13.89 10.14 -9.20
C LEU A 494 15.36 9.74 -9.37
N ALA A 495 16.26 10.25 -8.52
CA ALA A 495 17.66 9.83 -8.54
C ALA A 495 17.84 8.37 -8.11
N ASP A 496 17.08 7.94 -7.10
CA ASP A 496 17.11 6.57 -6.61
C ASP A 496 16.62 5.59 -7.69
N GLY A 497 15.47 5.87 -8.29
CA GLY A 497 14.92 5.06 -9.38
C GLY A 497 15.84 5.02 -10.59
N SER A 498 16.33 6.18 -11.05
CA SER A 498 17.25 6.24 -12.21
C SER A 498 18.52 5.42 -12.00
N ARG A 499 19.06 5.38 -10.78
CA ARG A 499 20.24 4.56 -10.43
C ARG A 499 19.95 3.06 -10.54
N GLN A 500 18.72 2.66 -10.23
CA GLN A 500 18.27 1.26 -10.25
C GLN A 500 17.70 0.84 -11.62
N GLY A 501 17.74 1.72 -12.62
CA GLY A 501 17.12 1.46 -13.93
C GLY A 501 15.59 1.62 -13.95
N ASN A 502 14.99 2.04 -12.83
CA ASN A 502 13.55 2.26 -12.69
C ASN A 502 13.17 3.63 -13.23
N VAL A 503 12.11 3.65 -14.04
CA VAL A 503 11.52 4.86 -14.62
C VAL A 503 10.13 5.06 -13.98
N PRO A 504 9.74 6.28 -13.60
CA PRO A 504 8.40 6.53 -13.07
C PRO A 504 7.32 6.23 -14.11
N SER A 505 6.09 5.97 -13.65
CA SER A 505 4.91 5.93 -14.51
C SER A 505 4.72 7.25 -15.29
N HIS A 506 4.20 7.15 -16.51
CA HIS A 506 3.80 8.29 -17.35
C HIS A 506 2.85 9.27 -16.62
N TRP A 507 2.05 8.80 -15.66
CA TRP A 507 1.21 9.63 -14.81
C TRP A 507 1.99 10.65 -13.97
N LEU A 508 3.27 10.41 -13.66
CA LEU A 508 4.09 11.41 -12.97
C LEU A 508 4.29 12.67 -13.84
N VAL A 509 4.34 12.52 -15.17
CA VAL A 509 4.37 13.66 -16.10
C VAL A 509 3.06 14.43 -16.03
N ALA A 510 1.91 13.74 -16.05
CA ALA A 510 0.60 14.38 -15.91
C ALA A 510 0.51 15.16 -14.59
N ILE A 511 0.99 14.57 -13.49
CA ILE A 511 1.05 15.23 -12.19
C ILE A 511 1.98 16.45 -12.25
N ALA A 512 3.18 16.34 -12.81
CA ALA A 512 4.11 17.45 -12.94
C ALA A 512 3.49 18.64 -13.70
N GLU A 513 2.82 18.36 -14.82
CA GLU A 513 2.08 19.37 -15.59
C GLU A 513 0.95 20.00 -14.78
N ARG A 514 0.19 19.18 -14.05
CA ARG A 514 -0.95 19.61 -13.24
C ARG A 514 -0.56 20.40 -12.00
N LEU A 515 0.65 20.20 -11.50
CA LEU A 515 1.19 20.94 -10.36
C LEU A 515 2.04 22.14 -10.78
N GLY A 516 2.25 22.33 -12.08
CA GLY A 516 3.10 23.40 -12.61
C GLY A 516 4.58 23.21 -12.27
N ARG A 517 5.06 21.95 -12.22
CA ARG A 517 6.42 21.58 -11.83
C ARG A 517 7.25 21.12 -13.01
N ASP A 518 8.29 21.88 -13.33
CA ASP A 518 9.26 21.58 -14.39
C ASP A 518 10.70 21.40 -13.86
N GLN A 519 10.91 21.53 -12.54
CA GLN A 519 12.24 21.45 -11.90
C GLN A 519 12.50 20.15 -11.15
N TRP A 520 11.63 19.14 -11.27
CA TRP A 520 11.92 17.82 -10.69
C TRP A 520 13.05 17.15 -11.46
N LYS A 521 14.24 17.09 -10.84
CA LYS A 521 15.45 16.52 -11.43
C LYS A 521 15.97 15.43 -10.50
N ALA A 522 16.61 14.40 -11.04
CA ALA A 522 17.30 13.42 -10.24
C ALA A 522 18.42 14.09 -9.42
N VAL A 523 18.21 14.24 -8.11
CA VAL A 523 19.20 14.72 -7.14
C VAL A 523 19.41 13.66 -6.08
N ALA A 524 20.61 13.09 -6.00
CA ALA A 524 20.89 12.02 -5.04
C ALA A 524 20.69 12.46 -3.59
N PHE A 525 20.09 11.58 -2.78
CA PHE A 525 19.96 11.77 -1.35
C PHE A 525 21.25 11.37 -0.63
N ASP A 526 21.75 12.25 0.24
CA ASP A 526 22.89 11.99 1.12
C ASP A 526 22.44 12.21 2.57
N PRO A 527 22.20 11.14 3.35
CA PRO A 527 21.68 11.26 4.71
C PRO A 527 22.66 11.98 5.65
N CYS A 528 23.98 11.84 5.45
CA CYS A 528 24.98 12.48 6.29
C CYS A 528 25.03 13.99 6.06
N ARG A 529 24.95 14.40 4.78
CA ARG A 529 24.86 15.82 4.43
C ARG A 529 23.59 16.46 4.97
N GLU A 530 22.45 15.79 4.83
CA GLU A 530 21.16 16.28 5.33
C GLU A 530 21.14 16.38 6.86
N LEU A 531 21.75 15.42 7.57
CA LEU A 531 21.96 15.52 9.01
C LEU A 531 22.82 16.71 9.41
N ALA A 532 23.90 16.98 8.68
CA ALA A 532 24.74 18.15 8.96
C ALA A 532 23.95 19.48 8.81
N VAL A 533 23.09 19.56 7.80
CA VAL A 533 22.18 20.70 7.61
C VAL A 533 21.20 20.81 8.77
N LEU A 534 20.51 19.73 9.12
CA LEU A 534 19.56 19.69 10.24
C LEU A 534 20.21 20.09 11.56
N ARG A 535 21.46 19.65 11.80
CA ARG A 535 22.24 20.02 12.98
C ARG A 535 22.49 21.52 13.05
N SER A 536 22.80 22.16 11.93
CA SER A 536 23.06 23.61 11.85
C SER A 536 21.82 24.47 12.12
N GLU A 537 20.62 23.90 12.01
CA GLU A 537 19.35 24.58 12.24
C GLU A 537 18.79 24.37 13.65
N LEU A 538 19.42 23.53 14.47
CA LEU A 538 19.05 23.36 15.87
C LEU A 538 19.25 24.68 16.63
N LYS A 539 18.29 24.99 17.50
CA LYS A 539 18.41 26.15 18.40
C LYS A 539 19.31 25.77 19.58
N GLU A 540 19.93 26.77 20.21
CA GLU A 540 20.80 26.57 21.36
C GLU A 540 20.16 25.72 22.48
N LYS A 541 18.89 25.99 22.79
CA LYS A 541 18.12 25.20 23.77
C LYS A 541 17.96 23.72 23.40
N ASP A 542 18.00 23.40 22.12
CA ASP A 542 17.79 22.06 21.61
C ASP A 542 19.12 21.29 21.56
N LEU A 543 20.28 21.97 21.63
CA LEU A 543 21.65 21.40 21.63
C LEU A 543 22.09 20.80 22.98
N ALA A 544 21.31 20.99 24.05
CA ALA A 544 21.68 20.48 25.37
C ALA A 544 21.67 18.94 25.43
N ASP A 545 22.67 18.34 26.08
CA ASP A 545 22.82 16.88 26.20
C ASP A 545 21.59 16.20 26.83
N GLN A 546 20.90 16.89 27.75
CA GLN A 546 19.67 16.38 28.35
C GLN A 546 18.55 16.18 27.31
N VAL A 547 18.49 17.02 26.26
CA VAL A 547 17.52 16.88 25.18
C VAL A 547 17.84 15.64 24.35
N ARG A 548 19.13 15.42 24.04
CA ARG A 548 19.62 14.23 23.36
C ARG A 548 19.28 12.95 24.14
N HIS A 549 19.59 12.91 25.43
CA HIS A 549 19.30 11.74 26.27
C HIS A 549 17.80 11.42 26.33
N LYS A 550 16.96 12.43 26.56
CA LYS A 550 15.50 12.26 26.56
C LYS A 550 14.95 11.81 25.21
N ALA A 551 15.54 12.26 24.11
CA ALA A 551 15.15 11.85 22.77
C ALA A 551 15.44 10.37 22.53
N LEU A 552 16.64 9.90 22.90
CA LEU A 552 17.02 8.50 22.79
C LEU A 552 16.15 7.61 23.68
N GLU A 553 15.96 7.98 24.94
CA GLU A 553 15.14 7.22 25.89
C GLU A 553 13.68 7.09 25.39
N ALA A 554 13.04 8.19 25.00
CA ALA A 554 11.67 8.18 24.50
C ALA A 554 11.51 7.41 23.17
N SER A 555 12.59 7.23 22.41
CA SER A 555 12.53 6.56 21.10
C SER A 555 12.27 5.06 21.20
N PHE A 556 12.48 4.46 22.37
CA PHE A 556 12.15 3.06 22.63
C PHE A 556 10.65 2.78 22.42
N ASP A 557 9.79 3.68 22.87
CA ASP A 557 8.33 3.47 22.86
C ASP A 557 7.68 3.86 21.52
N TRP A 558 8.39 4.51 20.60
CA TRP A 558 7.78 5.03 19.36
C TRP A 558 7.08 3.96 18.52
N PRO A 559 7.65 2.76 18.26
CA PRO A 559 6.94 1.74 17.49
C PRO A 559 5.61 1.30 18.10
N ALA A 560 5.42 1.45 19.41
CA ALA A 560 4.18 1.10 20.12
C ALA A 560 3.22 2.29 20.31
N THR A 561 3.72 3.53 20.26
CA THR A 561 2.94 4.72 20.66
C THR A 561 2.70 5.70 19.52
N GLU A 562 3.56 5.69 18.51
CA GLU A 562 3.54 6.67 17.42
C GLU A 562 3.16 5.99 16.12
N ILE A 563 2.05 6.44 15.52
CA ILE A 563 1.49 5.88 14.27
C ILE A 563 2.54 5.78 13.15
N PHE A 564 3.45 6.76 13.08
CA PHE A 564 4.48 6.77 12.04
C PHE A 564 5.49 5.61 12.15
N ALA A 565 5.62 5.00 13.32
CA ALA A 565 6.57 3.93 13.61
C ALA A 565 5.90 2.55 13.80
N HIS A 566 4.57 2.44 13.74
CA HIS A 566 3.85 1.17 13.91
C HIS A 566 4.30 0.09 12.91
N SER A 567 4.69 0.50 11.70
CA SER A 567 5.16 -0.42 10.66
C SER A 567 6.68 -0.63 10.69
N TRP A 568 7.41 -0.06 11.65
CA TRP A 568 8.87 -0.14 11.72
C TRP A 568 9.33 -1.49 12.26
N PHE A 569 9.30 -2.48 11.38
CA PHE A 569 9.88 -3.79 11.54
C PHE A 569 10.38 -4.28 10.18
N GLU A 570 11.26 -5.27 10.18
CA GLU A 570 11.69 -5.95 8.96
C GLU A 570 11.06 -7.34 8.90
N ASP A 571 10.63 -7.76 7.71
CA ASP A 571 10.07 -9.11 7.52
C ASP A 571 10.51 -9.69 6.17
N ASP A 572 11.69 -10.30 6.15
CA ASP A 572 12.25 -10.95 4.98
C ASP A 572 13.03 -12.22 5.31
N ASN A 573 13.53 -12.90 4.29
CA ASN A 573 14.26 -14.15 4.45
C ASN A 573 15.58 -14.03 5.25
N ASP A 574 16.18 -12.84 5.38
CA ASP A 574 17.36 -12.68 6.23
C ASP A 574 16.99 -12.78 7.71
N ILE A 575 15.83 -12.23 8.09
CA ILE A 575 15.27 -12.34 9.45
C ILE A 575 15.04 -13.80 9.81
N ASP A 576 14.36 -14.54 8.93
CA ASP A 576 14.07 -15.95 9.14
C ASP A 576 15.31 -16.81 9.27
N ARG A 577 16.31 -16.59 8.41
CA ARG A 577 17.58 -17.31 8.48
C ARG A 577 18.32 -17.00 9.78
N GLU A 578 18.29 -15.76 10.25
CA GLU A 578 18.99 -15.39 11.49
C GLU A 578 18.32 -16.00 12.72
N ILE A 579 16.98 -15.97 12.79
CA ILE A 579 16.21 -16.59 13.86
C ILE A 579 16.39 -18.13 13.84
N ALA A 580 16.32 -18.75 12.66
CA ALA A 580 16.48 -20.20 12.51
C ALA A 580 17.86 -20.72 12.96
N LYS A 581 18.94 -19.95 12.76
CA LYS A 581 20.29 -20.30 13.25
C LYS A 581 20.33 -20.49 14.76
N ILE A 582 19.50 -19.77 15.50
CA ILE A 582 19.48 -19.80 16.96
C ILE A 582 18.57 -20.93 17.44
N TRP A 583 17.38 -21.05 16.85
CA TRP A 583 16.45 -22.12 17.15
C TRP A 583 16.98 -23.51 16.80
N GLY A 584 17.71 -23.66 15.69
CA GLY A 584 18.31 -24.94 15.30
C GLY A 584 19.43 -25.43 16.21
N LYS A 585 19.98 -24.59 17.11
CA LYS A 585 21.17 -24.90 17.92
C LYS A 585 20.88 -25.25 19.38
N LYS A 586 19.69 -24.97 19.93
CA LYS A 586 19.40 -25.24 21.37
C LYS A 586 17.95 -25.69 21.57
N LYS A 587 17.79 -26.80 22.31
CA LYS A 587 16.48 -27.34 22.76
C LYS A 587 15.73 -26.44 23.77
N ASN A 588 16.39 -25.44 24.36
CA ASN A 588 15.73 -24.44 25.22
C ASN A 588 15.26 -23.26 24.36
N ARG A 589 13.96 -23.31 24.07
CA ARG A 589 13.15 -22.31 23.37
C ARG A 589 13.23 -20.91 24.00
N GLN A 590 13.09 -19.89 23.14
CA GLN A 590 12.46 -18.59 23.44
C GLN A 590 13.13 -17.67 24.47
N ASP A 591 14.41 -17.33 24.32
CA ASP A 591 14.93 -16.11 24.95
C ASP A 591 14.80 -14.94 23.93
N PRO A 592 13.84 -14.02 24.11
CA PRO A 592 13.65 -12.91 23.19
C PRO A 592 14.86 -11.98 23.13
N GLU A 593 15.59 -11.80 24.24
CA GLU A 593 16.74 -10.89 24.29
C GLU A 593 17.89 -11.42 23.43
N LEU A 594 18.19 -12.72 23.51
CA LEU A 594 19.19 -13.35 22.65
C LEU A 594 18.84 -13.25 21.16
N LEU A 595 17.56 -13.35 20.82
CA LEU A 595 17.09 -13.22 19.43
C LEU A 595 17.17 -11.77 18.95
N ILE A 596 16.77 -10.81 19.78
CA ILE A 596 16.90 -9.38 19.49
C ILE A 596 18.37 -9.01 19.26
N ASP A 597 19.27 -9.44 20.15
CA ASP A 597 20.72 -9.22 20.02
C ASP A 597 21.27 -9.77 18.70
N ALA A 598 20.86 -10.98 18.33
CA ALA A 598 21.29 -11.60 17.10
C ALA A 598 20.74 -10.91 15.84
N LEU A 599 19.50 -10.42 15.89
CA LEU A 599 18.95 -9.62 14.81
C LEU A 599 19.73 -8.31 14.66
N LEU A 600 20.03 -7.63 15.77
CA LEU A 600 20.80 -6.39 15.79
C LEU A 600 22.18 -6.58 15.14
N ASP A 601 22.90 -7.65 15.52
CA ASP A 601 24.26 -7.92 15.02
C ASP A 601 24.28 -8.54 13.62
N GLY A 602 23.36 -9.47 13.34
CA GLY A 602 23.32 -10.29 12.14
C GLY A 602 22.66 -9.63 10.94
N VAL A 603 21.65 -8.78 11.18
CA VAL A 603 20.82 -8.15 10.15
C VAL A 603 20.89 -6.63 10.21
N PHE A 604 20.47 -6.00 11.31
CA PHE A 604 20.35 -4.54 11.38
C PHE A 604 21.69 -3.83 11.24
N LYS A 605 22.79 -4.40 11.76
CA LYS A 605 24.14 -3.85 11.58
C LYS A 605 24.53 -3.70 10.11
N LYS A 606 24.17 -4.68 9.26
CA LYS A 606 24.41 -4.63 7.81
C LYS A 606 23.49 -3.62 7.10
N ARG A 607 22.32 -3.36 7.68
CA ARG A 607 21.30 -2.44 7.15
C ARG A 607 21.30 -1.08 7.84
N ARG A 608 22.34 -0.77 8.64
CA ARG A 608 22.46 0.50 9.38
C ARG A 608 22.25 1.71 8.49
N GLY A 609 22.84 1.71 7.29
CA GLY A 609 22.67 2.78 6.31
C GLY A 609 21.23 2.94 5.79
N GLN A 610 20.50 1.84 5.61
CA GLN A 610 19.09 1.88 5.18
C GLN A 610 18.20 2.50 6.28
N TRP A 611 18.43 2.11 7.54
CA TRP A 611 17.77 2.73 8.67
C TRP A 611 18.15 4.19 8.84
N LEU A 612 19.42 4.55 8.63
CA LEU A 612 19.85 5.95 8.66
C LEU A 612 19.06 6.78 7.64
N VAL A 613 18.93 6.31 6.40
CA VAL A 613 18.10 6.97 5.38
C VAL A 613 16.67 7.16 5.89
N ARG A 614 16.03 6.12 6.44
CA ARG A 614 14.67 6.19 6.97
C ARG A 614 14.53 7.23 8.09
N LEU A 615 15.46 7.26 9.05
CA LEU A 615 15.40 8.20 10.17
C LEU A 615 15.64 9.65 9.72
N VAL A 616 16.55 9.88 8.78
CA VAL A 616 16.80 11.23 8.24
C VAL A 616 15.59 11.73 7.44
N LEU A 617 15.01 10.89 6.57
CA LEU A 617 13.79 11.23 5.84
C LEU A 617 12.60 11.50 6.79
N THR A 618 12.47 10.71 7.86
CA THR A 618 11.44 10.94 8.89
C THR A 618 11.69 12.24 9.64
N THR A 619 12.95 12.59 9.92
CA THR A 619 13.31 13.89 10.52
C THR A 619 12.91 15.06 9.63
N LEU A 620 13.19 14.97 8.33
CA LEU A 620 12.80 15.97 7.33
C LEU A 620 11.27 16.09 7.22
N TRP A 621 10.55 14.96 7.23
CA TRP A 621 9.10 14.94 7.26
C TRP A 621 8.55 15.64 8.50
N LEU A 622 9.01 15.27 9.70
CA LEU A 622 8.61 15.90 10.98
C LEU A 622 8.86 17.41 11.00
N LYS A 623 9.95 17.87 10.38
CA LYS A 623 10.26 19.30 10.24
C LYS A 623 9.29 20.00 9.26
N SER A 624 8.83 19.30 8.24
CA SER A 624 8.01 19.85 7.15
C SER A 624 6.51 19.93 7.44
N VAL A 625 6.00 19.08 8.31
CA VAL A 625 4.56 18.94 8.56
C VAL A 625 4.04 19.98 9.53
N SER A 626 2.78 20.39 9.36
CA SER A 626 2.15 21.44 10.16
C SER A 626 1.93 21.07 11.64
N LYS A 627 1.72 19.77 11.93
CA LYS A 627 1.46 19.24 13.26
C LYS A 627 2.23 17.93 13.47
N PRO A 628 3.55 18.00 13.70
CA PRO A 628 4.34 16.80 13.87
C PRO A 628 3.95 16.06 15.16
N PRO A 629 3.84 14.72 15.13
CA PRO A 629 3.52 13.92 16.32
C PRO A 629 4.61 14.02 17.40
N VAL A 630 5.88 14.14 16.98
CA VAL A 630 7.02 14.38 17.86
C VAL A 630 7.87 15.53 17.33
N PRO A 631 8.53 16.32 18.21
CA PRO A 631 9.45 17.37 17.75
C PRO A 631 10.58 16.79 16.90
N TRP A 632 10.82 17.34 15.70
CA TRP A 632 11.87 16.87 14.79
C TRP A 632 13.28 16.81 15.43
N PRO A 633 13.69 17.68 16.38
CA PRO A 633 15.00 17.55 17.04
C PRO A 633 15.16 16.22 17.79
N ARG A 634 14.07 15.61 18.26
CA ARG A 634 14.14 14.30 18.92
C ARG A 634 14.51 13.20 17.94
N MET A 635 13.85 13.16 16.77
CA MET A 635 14.20 12.20 15.72
C MET A 635 15.62 12.45 15.19
N PHE A 636 16.03 13.72 15.06
CA PHE A 636 17.40 14.08 14.69
C PHE A 636 18.44 13.41 15.58
N TYR A 637 18.28 13.44 16.91
CA TYR A 637 19.25 12.83 17.83
C TYR A 637 19.34 11.31 17.71
N VAL A 638 18.24 10.63 17.38
CA VAL A 638 18.24 9.19 17.12
C VAL A 638 18.95 8.90 15.80
N ALA A 639 18.67 9.69 14.75
CA ALA A 639 19.37 9.58 13.47
C ALA A 639 20.87 9.88 13.59
N GLU A 640 21.26 10.85 14.41
CA GLU A 640 22.66 11.19 14.69
C GLU A 640 23.37 10.05 15.44
N ALA A 641 22.74 9.46 16.45
CA ALA A 641 23.28 8.28 17.13
C ALA A 641 23.45 7.11 16.15
N LEU A 642 22.50 6.92 15.23
CA LEU A 642 22.60 5.91 14.19
C LEU A 642 23.66 6.24 13.11
N ALA A 643 23.97 7.51 12.86
CA ALA A 643 25.03 7.90 11.94
C ALA A 643 26.43 7.60 12.51
N ASP A 644 26.61 7.62 13.83
CA ASP A 644 27.91 7.34 14.46
C ASP A 644 28.18 5.83 14.53
N GLU A 645 29.01 5.32 13.62
CA GLU A 645 29.38 3.90 13.54
C GLU A 645 30.01 3.34 14.82
N LYS A 646 30.49 4.20 15.74
CA LYS A 646 31.05 3.78 17.03
C LYS A 646 29.98 3.42 18.05
N VAL A 647 28.76 3.95 17.89
CA VAL A 647 27.63 3.68 18.78
C VAL A 647 27.02 2.34 18.41
N SER A 648 26.96 1.43 19.38
CA SER A 648 26.35 0.12 19.19
C SER A 648 24.85 0.27 18.93
N LEU A 649 24.28 -0.57 18.06
CA LEU A 649 22.82 -0.54 17.84
C LEU A 649 22.04 -0.87 19.11
N ARG A 650 22.65 -1.61 20.05
CA ARG A 650 22.07 -1.93 21.36
C ARG A 650 21.95 -0.70 22.27
N GLU A 651 22.75 0.32 22.03
CA GLU A 651 22.74 1.58 22.78
C GLU A 651 21.74 2.59 22.19
N ILE A 652 21.09 2.27 21.07
CA ILE A 652 20.09 3.10 20.42
C ILE A 652 18.71 2.49 20.70
N PRO A 653 17.93 3.03 21.67
CA PRO A 653 16.72 2.34 22.15
C PRO A 653 15.69 2.08 21.05
N LEU A 654 15.56 2.99 20.07
CA LEU A 654 14.72 2.75 18.90
C LEU A 654 15.10 1.48 18.15
N MET A 655 16.40 1.22 17.93
CA MET A 655 16.84 0.06 17.15
C MET A 655 16.54 -1.25 17.88
N VAL A 656 16.67 -1.26 19.21
CA VAL A 656 16.25 -2.38 20.06
C VAL A 656 14.75 -2.62 19.91
N SER A 657 13.93 -1.56 19.99
CA SER A 657 12.48 -1.65 19.84
C SER A 657 12.04 -2.15 18.46
N VAL A 658 12.69 -1.68 17.39
CA VAL A 658 12.47 -2.16 16.01
C VAL A 658 12.82 -3.64 15.86
N ALA A 659 13.93 -4.09 16.47
CA ALA A 659 14.30 -5.50 16.48
C ALA A 659 13.28 -6.36 17.25
N SER A 660 12.75 -5.85 18.37
CA SER A 660 11.65 -6.49 19.10
C SER A 660 10.38 -6.60 18.27
N ALA A 661 9.98 -5.52 17.57
CA ALA A 661 8.83 -5.52 16.67
C ALA A 661 9.01 -6.50 15.50
N THR A 662 10.24 -6.59 14.98
CA THR A 662 10.63 -7.57 13.94
C THR A 662 10.48 -9.01 14.40
N LEU A 663 10.96 -9.31 15.62
CA LEU A 663 10.76 -10.61 16.22
C LEU A 663 9.26 -10.91 16.42
N GLY A 664 8.49 -9.93 16.91
CA GLY A 664 7.04 -10.05 17.08
C GLY A 664 6.31 -10.35 15.77
N ALA A 665 6.64 -9.66 14.69
CA ALA A 665 6.07 -9.89 13.35
C ALA A 665 6.39 -11.30 12.83
N HIS A 666 7.63 -11.77 13.01
CA HIS A 666 8.01 -13.13 12.66
C HIS A 666 7.20 -14.17 13.46
N MET A 667 7.05 -13.99 14.77
CA MET A 667 6.29 -14.91 15.65
C MET A 667 4.81 -14.95 15.29
N ALA A 668 4.20 -13.80 15.01
CA ALA A 668 2.80 -13.71 14.60
C ALA A 668 2.57 -14.53 13.33
N ARG A 669 3.42 -14.38 12.31
CA ARG A 669 3.32 -15.17 11.08
C ARG A 669 3.50 -16.67 11.32
N MET A 670 4.44 -17.05 12.19
CA MET A 670 4.63 -18.47 12.51
C MET A 670 3.42 -19.08 13.23
N ALA A 671 2.71 -18.30 14.04
CA ALA A 671 1.45 -18.71 14.67
C ALA A 671 0.31 -18.82 13.63
N ASP A 672 0.29 -17.96 12.62
CA ASP A 672 -0.71 -18.03 11.54
C ASP A 672 -0.46 -19.20 10.55
N SER A 673 0.74 -19.78 10.58
CA SER A 673 1.17 -20.88 9.69
C SER A 673 1.06 -22.27 10.33
N GLY A 674 0.74 -22.38 11.62
CA GLY A 674 0.58 -23.64 12.36
C GLY A 674 -0.84 -23.80 12.85
#